data_AF-A0A916FZH3-F1
#
_entry.id   AF-A0A916FZH3-F1
#
_cell.length_a   1.000
_cell.length_b   1.000
_cell.length_c   1.000
_cell.angle_alpha   90.00
_cell.angle_beta   90.00
_cell.angle_gamma   90.00
#
_symmetry.space_group_name_H-M   'P 1'
#
loop_
_entity.id
_entity.type
_entity.pdbx_description
1 polymer ?
#
loop_
_entity_poly.entity_id
_entity_poly.type
_entity_poly.pdbx_seq_one_letter_code
_entity_poly.pdbx_strand_id
1 'polypeptide(L)'
;MSNVSKLFLPGLLMILAACQAASTNGIETFTGFLIGETVDVSAEVGGRVATVAAQEGDVVQAGQSLVTLDDEMIKLRVEIADAIVAAAQAQVALLDAGARAEEIRRAEARVEQARAARDAATQALADTEAIRANPQMLAIARTQAETRAQAAQEQLIAAAQQAQAADLEHSLWEDQVRSMWAGVDITLPTGRTLHFDTPAQRLDYAQREWSKAGNNAWQAWGAVTQAQANLDAANAARQDVADQITNSIALDAKVNQARAARDRAIAALQTAEAALQILREGASSAQKDAARAALDQARAARATLDQEVKRHTIVAPRAGTVTRVFYRAGEVLAPTTPLVRLSIAGDLKLRVFVPMSALAKIQLNQQTTLVVPEQNNRAVSGSVTFIAERAEFAGRQAQTDNERNAQLGAVEVAVKNADGALKAGTPASVSFSGQPSAGISIPSLIKSDSPLTFSGTLEAKQTRIATELGGKVANVRVSRGDVVNAGDALVELDDTTVRANLSEAEATTRAAQANLDQVKESARPGALALADATVMQAQAELDAAQVASKDAERALASPQELNSQLHAAEGRALDAKGQLTRAQASLADLKVQVELAQRDGSMSGKYRLAILQKNQVAAQASLNAAQINVDGSARALDLYRAMLTNPLELIAAQHGAANQVKQAQAGLQVAQAEREMTRRGAQVEQIALADAKLRAAQAGVKLVQAQAKRHALVAPLAGTIIARDVQAGEMARPGAALVTIADTRELEMMVYIPIQQISAARVGQAAQIKTPTLPGKIFAAKVTFIASESEFKPANIYNSQERSEMVFAVRVTIPNASGELKAGLPADATLQ
;
A
#
# COMPACT_ATOMS: atom_id res chain seq x y z
N MET A 1 113.56 -15.58 44.58
CA MET A 1 114.58 -15.43 45.64
C MET A 1 113.82 -15.40 46.97
N SER A 2 113.65 -16.59 47.56
CA SER A 2 114.37 -17.07 48.76
C SER A 2 113.71 -16.54 50.04
N ASN A 3 112.94 -17.38 50.75
CA ASN A 3 113.41 -18.23 51.89
C ASN A 3 113.83 -17.33 53.08
N VAL A 4 113.32 -17.44 54.30
CA VAL A 4 113.36 -18.56 55.29
C VAL A 4 113.01 -17.83 56.63
N SER A 5 111.94 -18.14 57.35
CA SER A 5 111.69 -19.26 58.29
C SER A 5 112.34 -19.12 59.69
N LYS A 6 111.61 -19.62 60.71
CA LYS A 6 112.04 -20.20 62.01
C LYS A 6 111.96 -19.28 63.25
N LEU A 7 111.50 -19.68 64.45
CA LEU A 7 110.91 -20.93 64.99
C LEU A 7 110.62 -20.74 66.51
N PHE A 8 109.75 -21.61 67.06
CA PHE A 8 109.67 -22.13 68.45
C PHE A 8 108.70 -21.55 69.52
N LEU A 9 107.78 -22.46 69.91
CA LEU A 9 106.79 -22.61 71.01
C LEU A 9 107.47 -22.96 72.37
N PRO A 10 106.80 -23.26 73.53
CA PRO A 10 105.34 -23.25 73.90
C PRO A 10 104.98 -22.79 75.34
N GLY A 11 103.66 -22.74 75.69
CA GLY A 11 103.19 -22.90 77.09
C GLY A 11 101.79 -22.38 77.51
N LEU A 12 100.76 -23.24 77.38
CA LEU A 12 99.61 -23.52 78.29
C LEU A 12 98.42 -22.53 78.56
N LEU A 13 97.19 -23.11 78.56
CA LEU A 13 95.87 -22.74 79.15
C LEU A 13 94.71 -22.08 78.30
N MET A 14 93.96 -22.94 77.58
CA MET A 14 92.49 -23.21 77.60
C MET A 14 91.60 -22.38 78.60
N ILE A 15 90.44 -21.77 78.26
CA ILE A 15 89.11 -22.38 77.92
C ILE A 15 87.99 -21.34 77.58
N LEU A 16 87.10 -21.70 76.62
CA LEU A 16 85.67 -21.35 76.36
C LEU A 16 85.17 -19.88 76.21
N ALA A 17 84.68 -19.53 75.01
CA ALA A 17 83.24 -19.54 74.64
C ALA A 17 82.98 -18.73 73.36
N ALA A 18 82.35 -19.39 72.39
CA ALA A 18 81.98 -18.88 71.08
C ALA A 18 80.80 -17.90 71.15
N CYS A 19 80.94 -16.75 70.48
CA CYS A 19 79.83 -15.85 70.15
C CYS A 19 79.88 -15.60 68.63
N GLN A 20 79.27 -16.50 67.86
CA GLN A 20 78.96 -16.31 66.45
C GLN A 20 77.48 -15.99 66.35
N ALA A 21 77.16 -14.77 65.91
CA ALA A 21 75.82 -14.32 65.62
C ALA A 21 75.23 -15.22 64.52
N ALA A 22 74.28 -16.07 64.90
CA ALA A 22 73.47 -16.83 63.96
C ALA A 22 72.57 -15.86 63.18
N SER A 23 72.82 -15.72 61.86
CA SER A 23 71.83 -15.18 60.95
C SER A 23 70.68 -16.19 60.88
N THR A 24 69.57 -15.88 61.53
CA THR A 24 68.31 -16.54 61.25
C THR A 24 67.97 -16.29 59.79
N ASN A 25 68.00 -17.33 58.95
CA ASN A 25 67.32 -17.36 57.66
C ASN A 25 65.84 -17.16 57.94
N GLY A 26 65.43 -15.89 58.00
CA GLY A 26 64.05 -15.50 58.14
C GLY A 26 63.28 -16.06 56.95
N ILE A 27 62.16 -16.72 57.24
CA ILE A 27 61.17 -17.06 56.23
C ILE A 27 60.81 -15.74 55.54
N GLU A 28 61.24 -15.55 54.29
CA GLU A 28 60.92 -14.36 53.51
C GLU A 28 59.42 -14.40 53.19
N THR A 29 58.63 -13.77 54.06
CA THR A 29 57.20 -13.53 53.85
C THR A 29 57.02 -12.21 53.12
N PHE A 30 56.41 -12.26 51.95
CA PHE A 30 56.08 -11.08 51.16
C PHE A 30 54.62 -10.73 51.38
N THR A 31 54.33 -9.46 51.60
CA THR A 31 52.95 -8.99 51.85
C THR A 31 52.46 -8.22 50.64
N GLY A 32 51.20 -8.46 50.26
CA GLY A 32 50.54 -7.80 49.16
C GLY A 32 49.04 -7.80 49.35
N PHE A 33 48.31 -7.39 48.31
CA PHE A 33 46.85 -7.26 48.37
C PHE A 33 46.16 -8.31 47.52
N LEU A 34 45.09 -8.87 48.07
CA LEU A 34 44.10 -9.56 47.26
C LEU A 34 43.43 -8.53 46.34
N ILE A 35 43.46 -8.78 45.04
CA ILE A 35 42.82 -7.96 44.01
C ILE A 35 41.69 -8.80 43.44
N GLY A 36 40.47 -8.26 43.48
CA GLY A 36 39.32 -8.85 42.81
C GLY A 36 39.22 -8.32 41.38
N GLU A 37 38.68 -9.13 40.48
CA GLU A 37 38.26 -8.65 39.17
C GLU A 37 37.11 -7.65 39.37
N THR A 38 37.28 -6.43 38.84
CA THR A 38 36.22 -5.42 38.85
C THR A 38 35.75 -5.16 37.43
N VAL A 39 34.44 -5.01 37.27
CA VAL A 39 33.80 -4.70 36.00
C VAL A 39 32.97 -3.46 36.18
N ASP A 40 33.29 -2.42 35.40
CA ASP A 40 32.45 -1.24 35.29
C ASP A 40 31.35 -1.54 34.28
N VAL A 41 30.13 -1.69 34.79
CA VAL A 41 28.93 -1.86 33.97
C VAL A 41 28.52 -0.48 33.48
N SER A 42 28.85 -0.19 32.24
CA SER A 42 28.50 1.05 31.56
C SER A 42 27.18 0.95 30.81
N ALA A 43 26.54 2.09 30.61
CA ALA A 43 25.36 2.16 29.75
C ALA A 43 25.74 2.12 28.26
N GLU A 44 25.08 1.26 27.49
CA GLU A 44 25.24 1.25 26.03
C GLU A 44 24.54 2.43 25.35
N VAL A 45 23.46 2.94 25.96
CA VAL A 45 22.68 4.08 25.48
C VAL A 45 22.61 5.16 26.55
N GLY A 46 22.59 6.42 26.13
CA GLY A 46 22.38 7.57 27.01
C GLY A 46 20.90 7.75 27.32
N GLY A 47 20.59 8.37 28.46
CA GLY A 47 19.20 8.62 28.88
C GLY A 47 19.08 9.07 30.32
N ARG A 48 17.85 9.36 30.75
CA ARG A 48 17.57 9.64 32.17
C ARG A 48 17.46 8.33 32.93
N VAL A 49 18.08 8.27 34.10
CA VAL A 49 17.93 7.14 35.03
C VAL A 49 16.52 7.18 35.63
N ALA A 50 15.68 6.23 35.26
CA ALA A 50 14.34 6.11 35.83
C ALA A 50 14.41 5.49 37.23
N THR A 51 15.12 4.37 37.38
CA THR A 51 15.31 3.71 38.67
C THR A 51 16.71 3.11 38.79
N VAL A 52 17.22 3.09 40.01
CA VAL A 52 18.44 2.39 40.39
C VAL A 52 18.03 1.30 41.38
N ALA A 53 18.08 0.05 40.94
CA ALA A 53 17.65 -1.11 41.72
C ALA A 53 18.77 -1.66 42.61
N ALA A 54 20.03 -1.38 42.27
CA ALA A 54 21.20 -1.85 42.99
C ALA A 54 21.72 -0.82 44.00
N GLN A 55 22.05 -1.25 45.21
CA GLN A 55 22.72 -0.45 46.23
C GLN A 55 24.15 -0.94 46.47
N GLU A 56 25.01 -0.06 46.98
CA GLU A 56 26.38 -0.41 47.30
C GLU A 56 26.42 -1.42 48.45
N GLY A 57 27.12 -2.54 48.23
CA GLY A 57 27.14 -3.70 49.12
C GLY A 57 26.18 -4.83 48.73
N ASP A 58 25.26 -4.61 47.79
CA ASP A 58 24.33 -5.65 47.34
C ASP A 58 25.06 -6.76 46.57
N VAL A 59 24.65 -8.01 46.83
CA VAL A 59 25.07 -9.17 46.03
C VAL A 59 24.07 -9.35 44.89
N VAL A 60 24.56 -9.28 43.66
CA VAL A 60 23.75 -9.38 42.44
C VAL A 60 24.07 -10.64 41.66
N GLN A 61 23.06 -11.20 41.00
CA GLN A 61 23.20 -12.36 40.11
C GLN A 61 23.39 -11.92 38.65
N ALA A 62 23.98 -12.78 37.82
CA ALA A 62 24.07 -12.54 36.39
C ALA A 62 22.66 -12.36 35.77
N GLY A 63 22.47 -11.31 34.98
CA GLY A 63 21.19 -10.94 34.38
C GLY A 63 20.24 -10.14 35.28
N GLN A 64 20.57 -9.92 36.55
CA GLN A 64 19.76 -9.09 37.45
C GLN A 64 19.78 -7.62 37.00
N SER A 65 18.61 -6.97 36.94
CA SER A 65 18.51 -5.54 36.61
C SER A 65 19.18 -4.69 37.69
N LEU A 66 20.06 -3.80 37.26
CA LEU A 66 20.78 -2.86 38.12
C LEU A 66 20.21 -1.45 38.00
N VAL A 67 20.01 -0.99 36.76
CA VAL A 67 19.55 0.36 36.44
C VAL A 67 18.58 0.27 35.28
N THR A 68 17.45 0.98 35.37
CA THR A 68 16.53 1.15 34.25
C THR A 68 16.55 2.61 33.81
N LEU A 69 16.78 2.83 32.53
CA LEU A 69 16.64 4.13 31.89
C LEU A 69 15.18 4.39 31.53
N ASP A 70 14.82 5.65 31.37
CA ASP A 70 13.52 6.06 30.88
C ASP A 70 13.31 5.52 29.45
N ASP A 71 12.30 4.66 29.29
CA ASP A 71 12.02 3.99 28.03
C ASP A 71 10.69 4.42 27.37
N GLU A 72 10.04 5.49 27.87
CA GLU A 72 8.73 5.94 27.39
C GLU A 72 8.80 6.31 25.90
N MET A 73 9.75 7.16 25.51
CA MET A 73 9.89 7.63 24.12
C MET A 73 10.27 6.49 23.15
N ILE A 74 11.15 5.58 23.57
CA ILE A 74 11.57 4.47 22.70
C ILE A 74 10.44 3.44 22.53
N LYS A 75 9.65 3.17 23.58
CA LYS A 75 8.44 2.33 23.47
C LYS A 75 7.39 2.94 22.54
N LEU A 76 7.21 4.26 22.57
CA LEU A 76 6.31 4.94 21.62
C LEU A 76 6.84 4.88 20.17
N ARG A 77 8.17 4.93 19.97
CA ARG A 77 8.78 4.65 18.64
C ARG A 77 8.53 3.20 18.19
N VAL A 78 8.55 2.23 19.12
CA VAL A 78 8.15 0.84 18.82
C VAL A 78 6.67 0.78 18.42
N GLU A 79 5.77 1.47 19.11
CA GLU A 79 4.34 1.52 18.76
C GLU A 79 4.11 2.10 17.35
N ILE A 80 4.86 3.14 16.96
CA ILE A 80 4.86 3.68 15.58
C ILE A 80 5.37 2.62 14.60
N ALA A 81 6.48 1.95 14.90
CA ALA A 81 7.05 0.92 14.04
C ALA A 81 6.13 -0.30 13.89
N ASP A 82 5.43 -0.71 14.96
CA ASP A 82 4.38 -1.73 14.95
C ASP A 82 3.26 -1.36 13.97
N ALA A 83 2.81 -0.10 14.01
CA ALA A 83 1.79 0.39 13.10
C ALA A 83 2.28 0.45 11.64
N ILE A 84 3.55 0.79 11.39
CA ILE A 84 4.18 0.72 10.06
C ILE A 84 4.26 -0.71 9.56
N VAL A 85 4.65 -1.67 10.41
CA VAL A 85 4.65 -3.11 10.08
C VAL A 85 3.24 -3.57 9.75
N ALA A 86 2.24 -3.19 10.53
CA ALA A 86 0.84 -3.52 10.26
C ALA A 86 0.36 -2.93 8.92
N ALA A 87 0.76 -1.70 8.58
CA ALA A 87 0.45 -1.08 7.30
C ALA A 87 1.12 -1.82 6.13
N ALA A 88 2.40 -2.20 6.27
CA ALA A 88 3.10 -2.99 5.26
C ALA A 88 2.49 -4.39 5.09
N GLN A 89 2.05 -5.05 6.18
CA GLN A 89 1.34 -6.33 6.13
C GLN A 89 0.00 -6.19 5.40
N ALA A 90 -0.78 -5.15 5.72
CA ALA A 90 -2.04 -4.89 5.04
C ALA A 90 -1.84 -4.59 3.55
N GLN A 91 -0.75 -3.92 3.17
CA GLN A 91 -0.39 -3.69 1.77
C GLN A 91 -0.05 -4.99 1.04
N VAL A 92 0.71 -5.91 1.66
CA VAL A 92 0.99 -7.23 1.08
C VAL A 92 -0.30 -8.03 0.93
N ALA A 93 -1.13 -8.07 1.97
CA ALA A 93 -2.42 -8.77 1.93
C ALA A 93 -3.34 -8.22 0.84
N LEU A 94 -3.36 -6.89 0.64
CA LEU A 94 -4.12 -6.26 -0.43
C LEU A 94 -3.64 -6.69 -1.83
N LEU A 95 -2.34 -6.77 -2.05
CA LEU A 95 -1.77 -7.21 -3.33
C LEU A 95 -1.95 -8.72 -3.57
N ASP A 96 -1.91 -9.53 -2.50
CA ASP A 96 -2.15 -10.97 -2.56
C ASP A 96 -3.64 -11.29 -2.79
N ALA A 97 -4.55 -10.53 -2.18
CA ALA A 97 -5.99 -10.64 -2.41
C ALA A 97 -6.42 -10.27 -3.83
N GLY A 98 -5.68 -9.34 -4.48
CA GLY A 98 -5.92 -8.96 -5.87
C GLY A 98 -7.24 -8.21 -6.09
N ALA A 99 -7.77 -8.30 -7.31
CA ALA A 99 -9.06 -7.71 -7.65
C ALA A 99 -10.20 -8.37 -6.86
N ARG A 100 -11.20 -7.58 -6.49
CA ARG A 100 -12.36 -8.09 -5.72
C ARG A 100 -13.18 -9.06 -6.56
N ALA A 101 -13.82 -10.03 -5.90
CA ALA A 101 -14.76 -10.93 -6.57
C ALA A 101 -15.91 -10.14 -7.26
N GLU A 102 -16.32 -9.02 -6.68
CA GLU A 102 -17.31 -8.10 -7.26
C GLU A 102 -16.76 -7.34 -8.49
N GLU A 103 -15.49 -6.95 -8.48
CA GLU A 103 -14.82 -6.30 -9.64
C GLU A 103 -14.69 -7.28 -10.80
N ILE A 104 -14.28 -8.51 -10.51
CA ILE A 104 -14.22 -9.60 -11.49
C ILE A 104 -15.60 -9.89 -12.06
N ARG A 105 -16.64 -10.02 -11.20
CA ARG A 105 -18.03 -10.23 -11.66
C ARG A 105 -18.54 -9.11 -12.56
N ARG A 106 -18.22 -7.85 -12.25
CA ARG A 106 -18.58 -6.70 -13.11
C ARG A 106 -17.86 -6.77 -14.46
N ALA A 107 -16.59 -7.15 -14.47
CA ALA A 107 -15.84 -7.33 -15.71
C ALA A 107 -16.35 -8.52 -16.54
N GLU A 108 -16.72 -9.63 -15.90
CA GLU A 108 -17.38 -10.79 -16.55
C GLU A 108 -18.71 -10.39 -17.18
N ALA A 109 -19.55 -9.63 -16.46
CA ALA A 109 -20.80 -9.11 -17.01
C ALA A 109 -20.57 -8.18 -18.22
N ARG A 110 -19.49 -7.38 -18.21
CA ARG A 110 -19.10 -6.55 -19.37
C ARG A 110 -18.62 -7.39 -20.56
N VAL A 111 -17.90 -8.49 -20.32
CA VAL A 111 -17.54 -9.45 -21.38
C VAL A 111 -18.79 -10.06 -21.99
N GLU A 112 -19.75 -10.48 -21.18
CA GLU A 112 -21.03 -11.02 -21.69
C GLU A 112 -21.84 -9.96 -22.45
N GLN A 113 -21.83 -8.70 -22.02
CA GLN A 113 -22.44 -7.59 -22.76
C GLN A 113 -21.77 -7.38 -24.12
N ALA A 114 -20.44 -7.40 -24.17
CA ALA A 114 -19.68 -7.26 -25.41
C ALA A 114 -19.89 -8.47 -26.34
N ARG A 115 -20.00 -9.69 -25.78
CA ARG A 115 -20.30 -10.91 -26.51
C ARG A 115 -21.70 -10.86 -27.12
N ALA A 116 -22.71 -10.44 -26.36
CA ALA A 116 -24.06 -10.23 -26.86
C ALA A 116 -24.09 -9.21 -28.01
N ALA A 117 -23.32 -8.13 -27.90
CA ALA A 117 -23.19 -7.14 -28.97
C ALA A 117 -22.48 -7.69 -30.22
N ARG A 118 -21.45 -8.53 -30.07
CA ARG A 118 -20.77 -9.23 -31.17
C ARG A 118 -21.72 -10.19 -31.89
N ASP A 119 -22.48 -10.97 -31.13
CA ASP A 119 -23.45 -11.91 -31.68
C ASP A 119 -24.57 -11.18 -32.44
N ALA A 120 -25.08 -10.08 -31.86
CA ALA A 120 -26.06 -9.21 -32.50
C ALA A 120 -25.55 -8.64 -33.84
N ALA A 121 -24.32 -8.13 -33.86
CA ALA A 121 -23.72 -7.55 -35.06
C ALA A 121 -23.41 -8.63 -36.12
N THR A 122 -23.01 -9.84 -35.71
CA THR A 122 -22.81 -10.98 -36.61
C THR A 122 -24.13 -11.40 -37.27
N GLN A 123 -25.20 -11.52 -36.49
CA GLN A 123 -26.52 -11.86 -37.02
C GLN A 123 -27.04 -10.76 -37.96
N ALA A 124 -26.90 -9.49 -37.59
CA ALA A 124 -27.30 -8.37 -38.45
C ALA A 124 -26.54 -8.34 -39.79
N LEU A 125 -25.25 -8.72 -39.80
CA LEU A 125 -24.49 -8.88 -41.05
C LEU A 125 -25.05 -10.01 -41.91
N ALA A 126 -25.32 -11.18 -41.31
CA ALA A 126 -25.90 -12.32 -42.03
C ALA A 126 -27.28 -11.97 -42.62
N ASP A 127 -28.14 -11.31 -41.86
CA ASP A 127 -29.46 -10.87 -42.31
C ASP A 127 -29.34 -9.84 -43.46
N THR A 128 -28.41 -8.89 -43.36
CA THR A 128 -28.16 -7.89 -44.42
C THR A 128 -27.60 -8.53 -45.69
N GLU A 129 -26.70 -9.52 -45.55
CA GLU A 129 -26.16 -10.28 -46.69
C GLU A 129 -27.25 -11.12 -47.38
N ALA A 130 -28.17 -11.70 -46.61
CA ALA A 130 -29.33 -12.42 -47.15
C ALA A 130 -30.29 -11.49 -47.92
N ILE A 131 -30.58 -10.30 -47.38
CA ILE A 131 -31.40 -9.28 -48.06
C ILE A 131 -30.72 -8.80 -49.35
N ARG A 132 -29.39 -8.58 -49.33
CA ARG A 132 -28.64 -8.22 -50.55
C ARG A 132 -28.68 -9.33 -51.59
N ALA A 133 -28.53 -10.59 -51.18
CA ALA A 133 -28.54 -11.73 -52.10
C ALA A 133 -29.93 -11.94 -52.75
N ASN A 134 -31.00 -11.57 -52.05
CA ASN A 134 -32.37 -11.69 -52.56
C ASN A 134 -33.21 -10.44 -52.21
N PRO A 135 -33.10 -9.35 -52.99
CA PRO A 135 -33.83 -8.12 -52.71
C PRO A 135 -35.29 -8.23 -53.18
N GLN A 136 -36.13 -8.86 -52.34
CA GLN A 136 -37.51 -9.24 -52.66
C GLN A 136 -38.38 -8.05 -53.17
N MET A 137 -38.21 -6.85 -52.59
CA MET A 137 -38.93 -5.65 -53.05
C MET A 137 -38.48 -5.16 -54.43
N LEU A 138 -37.17 -5.19 -54.71
CA LEU A 138 -36.64 -4.82 -56.03
C LEU A 138 -37.05 -5.84 -57.10
N ALA A 139 -37.18 -7.12 -56.74
CA ALA A 139 -37.71 -8.14 -57.63
C ALA A 139 -39.16 -7.83 -58.07
N ILE A 140 -40.02 -7.41 -57.14
CA ILE A 140 -41.40 -6.99 -57.45
C ILE A 140 -41.41 -5.73 -58.33
N ALA A 141 -40.58 -4.73 -57.99
CA ALA A 141 -40.45 -3.51 -58.79
C ALA A 141 -40.00 -3.80 -60.22
N ARG A 142 -39.05 -4.74 -60.39
CA ARG A 142 -38.57 -5.18 -61.71
C ARG A 142 -39.70 -5.79 -62.55
N THR A 143 -40.45 -6.72 -61.98
CA THR A 143 -41.59 -7.34 -62.68
C THR A 143 -42.63 -6.31 -63.10
N GLN A 144 -42.94 -5.34 -62.24
CA GLN A 144 -43.88 -4.27 -62.58
C GLN A 144 -43.35 -3.35 -63.70
N ALA A 145 -42.06 -2.98 -63.67
CA ALA A 145 -41.45 -2.15 -64.70
C ALA A 145 -41.34 -2.87 -66.06
N GLU A 146 -40.97 -4.16 -66.07
CA GLU A 146 -40.95 -5.01 -67.27
C GLU A 146 -42.34 -5.11 -67.91
N THR A 147 -43.36 -5.36 -67.08
CA THR A 147 -44.76 -5.46 -67.54
C THR A 147 -45.22 -4.16 -68.19
N ARG A 148 -44.93 -3.01 -67.56
CA ARG A 148 -45.28 -1.69 -68.09
C ARG A 148 -44.59 -1.41 -69.43
N ALA A 149 -43.31 -1.75 -69.58
CA ALA A 149 -42.58 -1.54 -70.82
C ALA A 149 -43.13 -2.41 -71.97
N GLN A 150 -43.39 -3.69 -71.70
CA GLN A 150 -43.98 -4.61 -72.68
C GLN A 150 -45.39 -4.19 -73.09
N ALA A 151 -46.23 -3.79 -72.14
CA ALA A 151 -47.58 -3.30 -72.45
C ALA A 151 -47.55 -1.97 -73.22
N ALA A 152 -46.65 -1.04 -72.88
CA ALA A 152 -46.49 0.23 -73.59
C ALA A 152 -46.04 0.03 -75.05
N GLN A 153 -45.20 -0.99 -75.31
CA GLN A 153 -44.80 -1.36 -76.68
C GLN A 153 -46.00 -1.78 -77.53
N GLU A 154 -46.86 -2.63 -76.99
CA GLU A 154 -48.09 -3.06 -77.68
C GLU A 154 -49.08 -1.89 -77.85
N GLN A 155 -49.17 -0.97 -76.88
CA GLN A 155 -49.99 0.25 -77.00
C GLN A 155 -49.49 1.18 -78.12
N LEU A 156 -48.18 1.31 -78.30
CA LEU A 156 -47.60 2.06 -79.42
C LEU A 156 -47.96 1.41 -80.77
N ILE A 157 -47.90 0.08 -80.86
CA ILE A 157 -48.34 -0.65 -82.06
C ILE A 157 -49.82 -0.38 -82.32
N ALA A 158 -50.67 -0.44 -81.29
CA ALA A 158 -52.09 -0.15 -81.43
C ALA A 158 -52.36 1.29 -81.92
N ALA A 159 -51.72 2.29 -81.30
CA ALA A 159 -51.83 3.68 -81.70
C ALA A 159 -51.37 3.92 -83.14
N ALA A 160 -50.25 3.30 -83.56
CA ALA A 160 -49.72 3.42 -84.91
C ALA A 160 -50.67 2.83 -85.96
N GLN A 161 -51.29 1.69 -85.67
CA GLN A 161 -52.29 1.11 -86.56
C GLN A 161 -53.58 1.94 -86.64
N GLN A 162 -54.01 2.56 -85.53
CA GLN A 162 -55.15 3.49 -85.53
C GLN A 162 -54.85 4.77 -86.31
N ALA A 163 -53.64 5.33 -86.19
CA ALA A 163 -53.22 6.48 -86.98
C ALA A 163 -53.21 6.18 -88.48
N GLN A 164 -52.67 5.02 -88.87
CA GLN A 164 -52.72 4.55 -90.26
C GLN A 164 -54.16 4.31 -90.75
N ALA A 165 -55.06 3.83 -89.88
CA ALA A 165 -56.48 3.69 -90.21
C ALA A 165 -57.15 5.05 -90.45
N ALA A 166 -56.82 6.06 -89.64
CA ALA A 166 -57.32 7.43 -89.80
C ALA A 166 -56.77 8.10 -91.08
N ASP A 167 -55.51 7.85 -91.46
CA ASP A 167 -54.93 8.32 -92.73
C ASP A 167 -55.64 7.67 -93.94
N LEU A 168 -55.97 6.38 -93.85
CA LEU A 168 -56.76 5.69 -94.87
C LEU A 168 -58.17 6.28 -94.99
N GLU A 169 -58.78 6.71 -93.88
CA GLU A 169 -60.07 7.41 -93.89
C GLU A 169 -59.95 8.80 -94.52
N HIS A 170 -58.90 9.55 -94.20
CA HIS A 170 -58.65 10.86 -94.80
C HIS A 170 -58.40 10.77 -96.31
N SER A 171 -57.60 9.80 -96.77
CA SER A 171 -57.35 9.58 -98.21
C SER A 171 -58.61 9.13 -98.96
N LEU A 172 -59.48 8.32 -98.33
CA LEU A 172 -60.80 8.01 -98.88
C LEU A 172 -61.63 9.28 -99.11
N TRP A 173 -61.69 10.17 -98.12
CA TRP A 173 -62.41 11.45 -98.27
C TRP A 173 -61.75 12.38 -99.30
N GLU A 174 -60.42 12.34 -99.44
CA GLU A 174 -59.70 13.10 -100.47
C GLU A 174 -60.06 12.62 -101.88
N ASP A 175 -60.04 11.30 -102.12
CA ASP A 175 -60.48 10.70 -103.39
C ASP A 175 -61.97 10.98 -103.67
N GLN A 176 -62.80 10.97 -102.61
CA GLN A 176 -64.22 11.29 -102.72
C GLN A 176 -64.44 12.76 -103.12
N VAL A 177 -63.65 13.71 -102.59
CA VAL A 177 -63.68 15.14 -102.98
C VAL A 177 -63.12 15.36 -104.40
N ARG A 178 -62.06 14.63 -104.80
CA ARG A 178 -61.45 14.73 -106.15
C ARG A 178 -62.36 14.20 -107.27
N SER A 179 -63.20 13.20 -106.99
CA SER A 179 -64.11 12.57 -107.97
C SER A 179 -65.42 13.33 -108.23
N MET A 180 -65.63 14.51 -107.65
CA MET A 180 -66.94 15.18 -107.56
C MET A 180 -67.42 15.98 -108.79
N TRP A 181 -66.73 15.91 -109.93
CA TRP A 181 -67.22 16.57 -111.14
C TRP A 181 -68.45 15.88 -111.78
N ALA A 182 -69.01 14.82 -111.16
CA ALA A 182 -70.32 14.24 -111.50
C ALA A 182 -71.05 13.58 -110.29
N GLY A 183 -72.38 13.73 -110.22
CA GLY A 183 -73.31 13.03 -109.31
C GLY A 183 -73.70 13.78 -108.02
N VAL A 184 -74.71 13.26 -107.30
CA VAL A 184 -75.26 13.83 -106.04
C VAL A 184 -75.18 12.91 -104.82
N ASP A 185 -74.68 11.68 -104.95
CA ASP A 185 -74.62 10.69 -103.87
C ASP A 185 -73.21 10.51 -103.29
N ILE A 186 -73.07 10.41 -101.96
CA ILE A 186 -71.81 10.02 -101.28
C ILE A 186 -72.01 8.70 -100.55
N THR A 187 -71.17 7.71 -100.83
CA THR A 187 -71.11 6.50 -100.00
C THR A 187 -70.18 6.76 -98.82
N LEU A 188 -70.73 6.76 -97.61
CA LEU A 188 -69.99 6.91 -96.37
C LEU A 188 -69.06 5.72 -96.09
N PRO A 189 -68.03 5.87 -95.25
CA PRO A 189 -67.22 4.77 -94.74
C PRO A 189 -68.04 3.65 -94.07
N THR A 190 -69.28 3.95 -93.65
CA THR A 190 -70.23 2.99 -93.06
C THR A 190 -70.96 2.13 -94.12
N GLY A 191 -70.76 2.39 -95.41
CA GLY A 191 -71.49 1.77 -96.52
C GLY A 191 -72.85 2.40 -96.79
N ARG A 192 -73.27 3.41 -96.00
CA ARG A 192 -74.52 4.15 -96.22
C ARG A 192 -74.33 5.21 -97.29
N THR A 193 -75.18 5.22 -98.30
CA THR A 193 -75.19 6.28 -99.32
C THR A 193 -76.06 7.45 -98.86
N LEU A 194 -75.51 8.65 -98.87
CA LEU A 194 -76.21 9.91 -98.62
C LEU A 194 -76.48 10.60 -99.96
N HIS A 195 -77.75 10.93 -100.21
CA HIS A 195 -78.18 11.75 -101.35
C HIS A 195 -78.22 13.23 -100.98
N PHE A 196 -77.83 14.10 -101.90
CA PHE A 196 -77.88 15.55 -101.73
C PHE A 196 -78.70 16.19 -102.86
N ASP A 197 -79.51 17.19 -102.54
CA ASP A 197 -80.37 17.84 -103.56
C ASP A 197 -79.56 18.62 -104.60
N THR A 198 -78.35 19.05 -104.23
CA THR A 198 -77.44 19.78 -105.12
C THR A 198 -75.99 19.29 -105.00
N PRO A 199 -75.20 19.33 -106.10
CA PRO A 199 -73.76 19.07 -106.05
C PRO A 199 -72.99 19.97 -105.08
N ALA A 200 -73.48 21.21 -104.86
CA ALA A 200 -72.87 22.15 -103.92
C ALA A 200 -73.01 21.70 -102.45
N GLN A 201 -74.17 21.21 -102.04
CA GLN A 201 -74.39 20.67 -100.69
C GLN A 201 -73.57 19.38 -100.46
N ARG A 202 -73.45 18.54 -101.49
CA ARG A 202 -72.58 17.35 -101.47
C ARG A 202 -71.11 17.72 -101.23
N LEU A 203 -70.61 18.71 -101.98
CA LEU A 203 -69.23 19.17 -101.89
C LEU A 203 -68.94 19.78 -100.50
N ASP A 204 -69.83 20.64 -99.99
CA ASP A 204 -69.72 21.24 -98.65
C ASP A 204 -69.71 20.18 -97.53
N TYR A 205 -70.56 19.15 -97.62
CA TYR A 205 -70.52 18.03 -96.68
C TYR A 205 -69.20 17.25 -96.74
N ALA A 206 -68.76 16.86 -97.94
CA ALA A 206 -67.53 16.11 -98.11
C ALA A 206 -66.28 16.90 -97.68
N GLN A 207 -66.24 18.21 -97.93
CA GLN A 207 -65.16 19.08 -97.45
C GLN A 207 -65.12 19.13 -95.92
N ARG A 208 -66.29 19.22 -95.25
CA ARG A 208 -66.35 19.15 -93.78
C ARG A 208 -65.86 17.82 -93.24
N GLU A 209 -66.29 16.70 -93.82
CA GLU A 209 -65.85 15.37 -93.38
C GLU A 209 -64.37 15.11 -93.69
N TRP A 210 -63.85 15.61 -94.82
CA TRP A 210 -62.42 15.57 -95.13
C TRP A 210 -61.58 16.34 -94.10
N SER A 211 -61.99 17.55 -93.74
CA SER A 211 -61.33 18.32 -92.67
C SER A 211 -61.42 17.63 -91.31
N LYS A 212 -62.56 17.02 -90.98
CA LYS A 212 -62.70 16.22 -89.74
C LYS A 212 -61.78 14.99 -89.75
N ALA A 213 -61.75 14.23 -90.83
CA ALA A 213 -60.86 13.07 -90.97
C ALA A 213 -59.38 13.47 -90.90
N GLY A 214 -59.00 14.61 -91.48
CA GLY A 214 -57.65 15.16 -91.36
C GLY A 214 -57.29 15.55 -89.93
N ASN A 215 -58.23 16.17 -89.20
CA ASN A 215 -58.05 16.47 -87.78
C ASN A 215 -57.95 15.18 -86.93
N ASN A 216 -58.76 14.17 -87.22
CA ASN A 216 -58.72 12.87 -86.54
C ASN A 216 -57.39 12.14 -86.78
N ALA A 217 -56.89 12.16 -88.02
CA ALA A 217 -55.58 11.61 -88.36
C ALA A 217 -54.44 12.34 -87.61
N TRP A 218 -54.47 13.67 -87.57
CA TRP A 218 -53.53 14.46 -86.79
C TRP A 218 -53.57 14.11 -85.28
N GLN A 219 -54.76 13.98 -84.69
CA GLN A 219 -54.92 13.56 -83.29
C GLN A 219 -54.40 12.14 -83.05
N ALA A 220 -54.63 11.22 -83.99
CA ALA A 220 -54.15 9.84 -83.89
C ALA A 220 -52.62 9.75 -83.96
N TRP A 221 -51.96 10.54 -84.81
CA TRP A 221 -50.50 10.67 -84.81
C TRP A 221 -49.97 11.35 -83.53
N GLY A 222 -50.73 12.26 -82.93
CA GLY A 222 -50.49 12.77 -81.58
C GLY A 222 -50.51 11.65 -80.52
N ALA A 223 -51.46 10.72 -80.62
CA ALA A 223 -51.54 9.56 -79.72
C ALA A 223 -50.35 8.59 -79.91
N VAL A 224 -49.84 8.41 -81.14
CA VAL A 224 -48.59 7.65 -81.39
C VAL A 224 -47.42 8.30 -80.67
N THR A 225 -47.28 9.63 -80.79
CA THR A 225 -46.21 10.39 -80.12
C THR A 225 -46.30 10.24 -78.61
N GLN A 226 -47.51 10.29 -78.04
CA GLN A 226 -47.73 10.06 -76.61
C GLN A 226 -47.41 8.62 -76.20
N ALA A 227 -47.79 7.62 -77.01
CA ALA A 227 -47.50 6.22 -76.76
C ALA A 227 -45.99 5.93 -76.82
N GLN A 228 -45.26 6.58 -77.73
CA GLN A 228 -43.81 6.52 -77.80
C GLN A 228 -43.17 7.09 -76.53
N ALA A 229 -43.60 8.28 -76.09
CA ALA A 229 -43.11 8.88 -74.85
C ALA A 229 -43.38 7.98 -73.63
N ASN A 230 -44.54 7.31 -73.57
CA ASN A 230 -44.87 6.36 -72.50
C ASN A 230 -43.97 5.12 -72.53
N LEU A 231 -43.66 4.59 -73.71
CA LEU A 231 -42.71 3.47 -73.88
C LEU A 231 -41.30 3.87 -73.45
N ASP A 232 -40.83 5.04 -73.87
CA ASP A 232 -39.51 5.54 -73.49
C ASP A 232 -39.40 5.72 -71.98
N ALA A 233 -40.43 6.28 -71.34
CA ALA A 233 -40.50 6.39 -69.88
C ALA A 233 -40.54 5.02 -69.18
N ALA A 234 -41.29 4.05 -69.71
CA ALA A 234 -41.37 2.71 -69.16
C ALA A 234 -40.04 1.94 -69.31
N ASN A 235 -39.35 2.11 -70.43
CA ASN A 235 -38.01 1.54 -70.66
C ASN A 235 -36.96 2.16 -69.75
N ALA A 236 -37.01 3.49 -69.54
CA ALA A 236 -36.15 4.17 -68.58
C ALA A 236 -36.38 3.67 -67.15
N ALA A 237 -37.65 3.52 -66.73
CA ALA A 237 -37.98 2.97 -65.41
C ALA A 237 -37.54 1.50 -65.24
N ARG A 238 -37.66 0.68 -66.29
CA ARG A 238 -37.15 -0.70 -66.30
C ARG A 238 -35.63 -0.73 -66.15
N GLN A 239 -34.92 0.14 -66.87
CA GLN A 239 -33.47 0.24 -66.79
C GLN A 239 -33.02 0.71 -65.40
N ASP A 240 -33.67 1.72 -64.83
CA ASP A 240 -33.38 2.22 -63.48
C ASP A 240 -33.48 1.12 -62.43
N VAL A 241 -34.55 0.31 -62.45
CA VAL A 241 -34.68 -0.83 -61.51
C VAL A 241 -33.62 -1.91 -61.77
N ALA A 242 -33.27 -2.18 -63.03
CA ALA A 242 -32.20 -3.13 -63.36
C ALA A 242 -30.83 -2.65 -62.86
N ASP A 243 -30.56 -1.35 -62.96
CA ASP A 243 -29.34 -0.71 -62.49
C ASP A 243 -29.29 -0.72 -60.95
N GLN A 244 -30.42 -0.50 -60.26
CA GLN A 244 -30.53 -0.60 -58.80
C GLN A 244 -30.28 -2.01 -58.27
N ILE A 245 -30.60 -3.06 -59.04
CA ILE A 245 -30.31 -4.46 -58.70
C ILE A 245 -28.84 -4.80 -58.97
N THR A 246 -28.31 -4.38 -60.12
CA THR A 246 -26.96 -4.76 -60.58
C THR A 246 -25.87 -3.98 -59.86
N ASN A 247 -26.07 -2.69 -59.63
CA ASN A 247 -25.10 -1.76 -59.05
C ASN A 247 -25.66 -1.15 -57.76
N SER A 248 -26.09 -2.01 -56.82
CA SER A 248 -26.73 -1.55 -55.59
C SER A 248 -25.74 -1.00 -54.57
N ILE A 249 -25.24 0.21 -54.82
CA ILE A 249 -24.35 0.94 -53.89
C ILE A 249 -24.98 1.02 -52.50
N ALA A 250 -26.31 1.21 -52.42
CA ALA A 250 -27.04 1.30 -51.16
C ALA A 250 -27.03 -0.02 -50.37
N LEU A 251 -27.24 -1.17 -51.01
CA LEU A 251 -27.21 -2.47 -50.33
C LEU A 251 -25.78 -2.88 -49.95
N ASP A 252 -24.81 -2.64 -50.82
CA ASP A 252 -23.40 -2.88 -50.49
C ASP A 252 -22.90 -1.96 -49.37
N ALA A 253 -23.34 -0.71 -49.34
CA ALA A 253 -23.07 0.20 -48.22
C ALA A 253 -23.63 -0.32 -46.91
N LYS A 254 -24.86 -0.88 -46.91
CA LYS A 254 -25.45 -1.53 -45.71
C LYS A 254 -24.64 -2.74 -45.26
N VAL A 255 -24.20 -3.61 -46.18
CA VAL A 255 -23.34 -4.77 -45.85
C VAL A 255 -22.01 -4.29 -45.27
N ASN A 256 -21.37 -3.30 -45.88
CA ASN A 256 -20.12 -2.73 -45.37
C ASN A 256 -20.29 -2.08 -43.98
N GLN A 257 -21.41 -1.39 -43.74
CA GLN A 257 -21.75 -0.83 -42.43
C GLN A 257 -21.95 -1.94 -41.39
N ALA A 258 -22.68 -3.01 -41.71
CA ALA A 258 -22.89 -4.14 -40.82
C ALA A 258 -21.58 -4.88 -40.52
N ARG A 259 -20.72 -5.06 -41.53
CA ARG A 259 -19.38 -5.66 -41.36
C ARG A 259 -18.51 -4.82 -40.43
N ALA A 260 -18.47 -3.51 -40.65
CA ALA A 260 -17.74 -2.59 -39.79
C ALA A 260 -18.32 -2.54 -38.36
N ALA A 261 -19.63 -2.74 -38.17
CA ALA A 261 -20.23 -2.86 -36.85
C ALA A 261 -19.82 -4.17 -36.15
N ARG A 262 -19.80 -5.29 -36.88
CA ARG A 262 -19.31 -6.59 -36.41
C ARG A 262 -17.85 -6.52 -35.98
N ASP A 263 -16.99 -5.92 -36.80
CA ASP A 263 -15.56 -5.77 -36.50
C ASP A 263 -15.34 -4.91 -35.24
N ARG A 264 -16.10 -3.81 -35.09
CA ARG A 264 -16.09 -2.99 -33.87
C ARG A 264 -16.53 -3.78 -32.64
N ALA A 265 -17.55 -4.62 -32.76
CA ALA A 265 -18.02 -5.45 -31.66
C ALA A 265 -17.03 -6.57 -31.28
N ILE A 266 -16.32 -7.15 -32.25
CA ILE A 266 -15.22 -8.10 -31.97
C ILE A 266 -14.09 -7.41 -31.20
N ALA A 267 -13.66 -6.22 -31.63
CA ALA A 267 -12.63 -5.48 -30.92
C ALA A 267 -13.07 -5.09 -29.50
N ALA A 268 -14.34 -4.68 -29.34
CA ALA A 268 -14.92 -4.40 -28.03
C ALA A 268 -14.91 -5.64 -27.11
N LEU A 269 -15.22 -6.83 -27.63
CA LEU A 269 -15.13 -8.08 -26.87
C LEU A 269 -13.69 -8.38 -26.44
N GLN A 270 -12.73 -8.27 -27.36
CA GLN A 270 -11.31 -8.50 -27.04
C GLN A 270 -10.80 -7.53 -25.96
N THR A 271 -11.18 -6.25 -26.03
CA THR A 271 -10.81 -5.28 -24.98
C THR A 271 -11.45 -5.59 -23.63
N ALA A 272 -12.70 -6.06 -23.59
CA ALA A 272 -13.36 -6.49 -22.36
C ALA A 272 -12.71 -7.75 -21.78
N GLU A 273 -12.35 -8.73 -22.60
CA GLU A 273 -11.66 -9.96 -22.20
C GLU A 273 -10.25 -9.66 -21.65
N ALA A 274 -9.49 -8.78 -22.31
CA ALA A 274 -8.19 -8.34 -21.82
C ALA A 274 -8.29 -7.60 -20.47
N ALA A 275 -9.31 -6.74 -20.30
CA ALA A 275 -9.55 -6.07 -19.02
C ALA A 275 -9.89 -7.06 -17.90
N LEU A 276 -10.69 -8.09 -18.18
CA LEU A 276 -10.97 -9.17 -17.24
C LEU A 276 -9.72 -9.98 -16.89
N GLN A 277 -8.87 -10.27 -17.89
CA GLN A 277 -7.62 -10.99 -17.68
C GLN A 277 -6.67 -10.22 -16.75
N ILE A 278 -6.50 -8.91 -16.96
CA ILE A 278 -5.67 -8.06 -16.09
C ILE A 278 -6.17 -8.10 -14.64
N LEU A 279 -7.49 -8.08 -14.42
CA LEU A 279 -8.06 -8.19 -13.08
C LEU A 279 -7.81 -9.57 -12.43
N ARG A 280 -7.87 -10.65 -13.22
CA ARG A 280 -7.59 -12.02 -12.73
C ARG A 280 -6.12 -12.26 -12.41
N GLU A 281 -5.22 -11.68 -13.20
CA GLU A 281 -3.77 -11.76 -12.97
C GLU A 281 -3.35 -10.96 -11.72
N GLY A 282 -4.02 -9.83 -11.45
CA GLY A 282 -3.79 -9.01 -10.27
C GLY A 282 -2.40 -8.35 -10.27
N ALA A 283 -1.84 -8.13 -9.08
CA ALA A 283 -0.51 -7.54 -8.95
C ALA A 283 0.58 -8.49 -9.46
N SER A 284 1.57 -7.95 -10.19
CA SER A 284 2.67 -8.75 -10.74
C SER A 284 3.55 -9.34 -9.63
N SER A 285 4.30 -10.41 -9.94
CA SER A 285 5.24 -11.00 -8.98
C SER A 285 6.24 -9.96 -8.46
N ALA A 286 6.76 -9.11 -9.34
CA ALA A 286 7.67 -8.02 -8.97
C ALA A 286 7.04 -7.03 -7.97
N GLN A 287 5.75 -6.69 -8.12
CA GLN A 287 5.05 -5.82 -7.17
C GLN A 287 4.84 -6.49 -5.81
N LYS A 288 4.48 -7.79 -5.80
CA LYS A 288 4.32 -8.57 -4.57
C LYS A 288 5.64 -8.73 -3.82
N ASP A 289 6.71 -9.02 -4.53
CA ASP A 289 8.05 -9.18 -3.96
C ASP A 289 8.58 -7.85 -3.41
N ALA A 290 8.36 -6.73 -4.11
CA ALA A 290 8.69 -5.40 -3.60
C ALA A 290 7.93 -5.05 -2.30
N ALA A 291 6.64 -5.40 -2.22
CA ALA A 291 5.84 -5.18 -1.01
C ALA A 291 6.30 -6.07 0.17
N ARG A 292 6.68 -7.33 -0.11
CA ARG A 292 7.24 -8.24 0.90
C ARG A 292 8.60 -7.75 1.41
N ALA A 293 9.46 -7.27 0.51
CA ALA A 293 10.72 -6.65 0.90
C ALA A 293 10.51 -5.40 1.77
N ALA A 294 9.51 -4.57 1.46
CA ALA A 294 9.16 -3.41 2.28
C ALA A 294 8.64 -3.82 3.68
N LEU A 295 7.88 -4.92 3.77
CA LEU A 295 7.47 -5.51 5.05
C LEU A 295 8.68 -6.02 5.85
N ASP A 296 9.62 -6.71 5.22
CA ASP A 296 10.82 -7.20 5.88
C ASP A 296 11.71 -6.04 6.37
N GLN A 297 11.81 -4.95 5.59
CA GLN A 297 12.46 -3.71 6.02
C GLN A 297 11.77 -3.09 7.25
N ALA A 298 10.44 -3.03 7.26
CA ALA A 298 9.69 -2.51 8.41
C ALA A 298 9.88 -3.39 9.66
N ARG A 299 9.87 -4.72 9.50
CA ARG A 299 10.13 -5.67 10.59
C ARG A 299 11.56 -5.54 11.13
N ALA A 300 12.54 -5.38 10.25
CA ALA A 300 13.93 -5.15 10.65
C ALA A 300 14.07 -3.84 11.44
N ALA A 301 13.45 -2.75 10.98
CA ALA A 301 13.45 -1.48 11.69
C ALA A 301 12.82 -1.60 13.10
N ARG A 302 11.67 -2.27 13.22
CA ARG A 302 11.07 -2.58 14.52
C ARG A 302 12.01 -3.41 15.41
N ALA A 303 12.62 -4.46 14.86
CA ALA A 303 13.55 -5.31 15.60
C ALA A 303 14.77 -4.53 16.11
N THR A 304 15.25 -3.53 15.37
CA THR A 304 16.33 -2.64 15.87
C THR A 304 15.88 -1.82 17.07
N LEU A 305 14.64 -1.30 17.06
CA LEU A 305 14.08 -0.59 18.21
C LEU A 305 13.86 -1.53 19.41
N ASP A 306 13.46 -2.79 19.19
CA ASP A 306 13.34 -3.80 20.26
C ASP A 306 14.69 -4.05 20.94
N GLN A 307 15.80 -4.04 20.18
CA GLN A 307 17.15 -4.12 20.75
C GLN A 307 17.52 -2.84 21.51
N GLU A 308 17.15 -1.65 21.00
CA GLU A 308 17.33 -0.39 21.73
C GLU A 308 16.56 -0.40 23.06
N VAL A 309 15.31 -0.87 23.11
CA VAL A 309 14.53 -1.00 24.35
C VAL A 309 15.24 -1.90 25.36
N LYS A 310 15.78 -3.05 24.93
CA LYS A 310 16.54 -3.95 25.83
C LYS A 310 17.75 -3.25 26.45
N ARG A 311 18.44 -2.38 25.69
CA ARG A 311 19.59 -1.61 26.18
C ARG A 311 19.24 -0.55 27.24
N HIS A 312 17.96 -0.20 27.41
CA HIS A 312 17.51 0.70 28.48
C HIS A 312 17.43 -0.01 29.84
N THR A 313 17.50 -1.34 29.88
CA THR A 313 17.62 -2.11 31.12
C THR A 313 19.04 -2.63 31.25
N ILE A 314 19.83 -2.00 32.11
CA ILE A 314 21.20 -2.40 32.38
C ILE A 314 21.17 -3.52 33.41
N VAL A 315 21.72 -4.66 33.04
CA VAL A 315 21.78 -5.87 33.87
C VAL A 315 23.21 -6.20 34.28
N ALA A 316 23.38 -6.96 35.36
CA ALA A 316 24.69 -7.44 35.78
C ALA A 316 25.23 -8.50 34.79
N PRO A 317 26.42 -8.32 34.19
CA PRO A 317 26.98 -9.30 33.26
C PRO A 317 27.41 -10.61 33.95
N ARG A 318 27.80 -10.54 35.22
CA ARG A 318 28.20 -11.69 36.06
C ARG A 318 27.74 -11.47 37.49
N ALA A 319 27.62 -12.56 38.25
CA ALA A 319 27.34 -12.48 39.68
C ALA A 319 28.50 -11.83 40.43
N GLY A 320 28.20 -10.96 41.40
CA GLY A 320 29.20 -10.18 42.11
C GLY A 320 28.60 -9.26 43.16
N THR A 321 29.43 -8.48 43.81
CA THR A 321 29.01 -7.48 44.80
C THR A 321 29.15 -6.09 44.21
N VAL A 322 28.11 -5.27 44.35
CA VAL A 322 28.12 -3.87 43.93
C VAL A 322 29.06 -3.10 44.83
N THR A 323 30.18 -2.61 44.29
CA THR A 323 31.15 -1.84 45.07
C THR A 323 30.88 -0.35 45.02
N ARG A 324 30.39 0.14 43.88
CA ARG A 324 30.08 1.55 43.70
C ARG A 324 28.92 1.76 42.73
N VAL A 325 28.05 2.72 43.04
CA VAL A 325 27.00 3.20 42.13
C VAL A 325 27.30 4.65 41.78
N PHE A 326 27.47 4.95 40.49
CA PHE A 326 27.94 6.27 40.03
C PHE A 326 26.81 7.27 39.81
N TYR A 327 25.57 6.80 39.58
CA TYR A 327 24.43 7.63 39.20
C TYR A 327 23.20 7.36 40.05
N ARG A 328 22.32 8.35 40.15
CA ARG A 328 21.07 8.27 40.90
C ARG A 328 19.84 8.46 40.02
N ALA A 329 18.69 8.05 40.54
CA ALA A 329 17.41 8.28 39.89
C ALA A 329 17.21 9.78 39.62
N GLY A 330 16.85 10.10 38.38
CA GLY A 330 16.65 11.46 37.90
C GLY A 330 17.85 12.10 37.20
N GLU A 331 19.06 11.53 37.30
CA GLU A 331 20.23 12.03 36.57
C GLU A 331 20.21 11.57 35.11
N VAL A 332 20.91 12.31 34.24
CA VAL A 332 21.06 11.99 32.81
C VAL A 332 22.47 11.49 32.55
N LEU A 333 22.59 10.34 31.90
CA LEU A 333 23.88 9.75 31.51
C LEU A 333 24.14 9.91 30.01
N ALA A 334 25.42 10.07 29.69
CA ALA A 334 25.93 9.90 28.34
C ALA A 334 26.18 8.40 28.05
N PRO A 335 26.16 7.99 26.76
CA PRO A 335 26.59 6.65 26.37
C PRO A 335 27.99 6.32 26.90
N THR A 336 28.27 5.03 27.08
CA THR A 336 29.56 4.45 27.55
C THR A 336 30.00 4.84 28.97
N THR A 337 29.19 5.63 29.67
CA THR A 337 29.49 6.07 31.04
C THR A 337 29.30 4.92 32.04
N PRO A 338 30.24 4.69 32.98
CA PRO A 338 30.10 3.65 34.00
C PRO A 338 28.96 3.99 34.96
N LEU A 339 28.00 3.06 35.13
CA LEU A 339 26.86 3.22 36.03
C LEU A 339 27.07 2.53 37.37
N VAL A 340 27.59 1.31 37.33
CA VAL A 340 27.80 0.46 38.51
C VAL A 340 29.14 -0.25 38.38
N ARG A 341 29.96 -0.19 39.43
CA ARG A 341 31.15 -1.04 39.56
C ARG A 341 30.78 -2.30 40.31
N LEU A 342 31.02 -3.45 39.70
CA LEU A 342 30.85 -4.76 40.31
C LEU A 342 32.22 -5.35 40.62
N SER A 343 32.37 -5.91 41.82
CA SER A 343 33.43 -6.87 42.10
C SER A 343 32.89 -8.26 41.80
N ILE A 344 33.50 -8.95 40.84
CA ILE A 344 33.01 -10.26 40.41
C ILE A 344 33.32 -11.29 41.49
N ALA A 345 32.32 -12.09 41.86
CA ALA A 345 32.52 -13.19 42.79
C ALA A 345 33.38 -14.27 42.13
N GLY A 346 34.62 -14.47 42.59
CA GLY A 346 35.55 -15.41 41.97
C GLY A 346 37.01 -15.31 42.42
N ASP A 347 37.91 -15.90 41.62
CA ASP A 347 39.34 -16.03 41.85
C ASP A 347 39.99 -14.68 42.18
N LEU A 348 40.43 -14.53 43.43
CA LEU A 348 41.19 -13.36 43.86
C LEU A 348 42.64 -13.54 43.43
N LYS A 349 43.36 -12.46 43.12
CA LYS A 349 44.80 -12.52 42.86
C LYS A 349 45.55 -11.77 43.95
N LEU A 350 46.45 -12.43 44.65
CA LEU A 350 47.42 -11.75 45.50
C LEU A 350 48.55 -11.24 44.61
N ARG A 351 48.71 -9.92 44.49
CA ARG A 351 49.89 -9.32 43.85
C ARG A 351 50.89 -8.91 44.93
N VAL A 352 52.08 -9.51 44.90
CA VAL A 352 53.20 -9.19 45.80
C VAL A 352 54.40 -8.72 45.00
N PHE A 353 55.16 -7.78 45.58
CA PHE A 353 56.41 -7.30 45.01
C PHE A 353 57.57 -7.96 45.72
N VAL A 354 58.41 -8.66 44.95
CA VAL A 354 59.50 -9.49 45.45
C VAL A 354 60.82 -8.96 44.87
N PRO A 355 61.91 -8.87 45.66
CA PRO A 355 63.23 -8.53 45.14
C PRO A 355 63.65 -9.44 43.99
N MET A 356 64.34 -8.90 42.99
CA MET A 356 64.78 -9.67 41.82
C MET A 356 65.63 -10.90 42.19
N SER A 357 66.37 -10.85 43.29
CA SER A 357 67.14 -11.98 43.83
C SER A 357 66.28 -13.14 44.33
N ALA A 358 65.07 -12.85 44.81
CA ALA A 358 64.10 -13.84 45.29
C ALA A 358 63.17 -14.35 44.16
N LEU A 359 62.92 -13.55 43.12
CA LEU A 359 62.18 -13.98 41.91
C LEU A 359 62.80 -15.19 41.22
N ALA A 360 64.15 -15.27 41.19
CA ALA A 360 64.87 -16.40 40.58
C ALA A 360 64.56 -17.77 41.23
N LYS A 361 63.96 -17.79 42.43
CA LYS A 361 63.61 -18.99 43.19
C LYS A 361 62.12 -19.36 43.09
N ILE A 362 61.29 -18.50 42.50
CA ILE A 362 59.83 -18.69 42.38
C ILE A 362 59.52 -19.26 41.00
N GLN A 363 58.68 -20.30 40.91
CA GLN A 363 58.30 -20.92 39.65
C GLN A 363 56.82 -20.68 39.31
N LEU A 364 56.52 -20.55 38.01
CA LEU A 364 55.14 -20.47 37.53
C LEU A 364 54.38 -21.77 37.90
N ASN A 365 53.11 -21.65 38.30
CA ASN A 365 52.25 -22.73 38.82
C ASN A 365 52.67 -23.33 40.18
N GLN A 366 53.67 -22.77 40.85
CA GLN A 366 54.06 -23.19 42.20
C GLN A 366 52.88 -23.00 43.17
N GLN A 367 52.56 -24.04 43.95
CA GLN A 367 51.56 -23.98 45.01
C GLN A 367 52.16 -23.30 46.24
N THR A 368 51.43 -22.34 46.80
CA THR A 368 51.87 -21.56 47.96
C THR A 368 50.74 -21.44 48.98
N THR A 369 51.10 -21.21 50.23
CA THR A 369 50.14 -20.92 51.30
C THR A 369 50.20 -19.43 51.60
N LEU A 370 49.04 -18.78 51.46
CA LEU A 370 48.83 -17.41 51.86
C LEU A 370 48.30 -17.40 53.30
N VAL A 371 48.76 -16.46 54.11
CA VAL A 371 48.24 -16.20 55.45
C VAL A 371 47.55 -14.83 55.41
N VAL A 372 46.29 -14.79 55.83
CA VAL A 372 45.50 -13.57 55.97
C VAL A 372 45.46 -13.19 57.44
N PRO A 373 46.29 -12.23 57.89
CA PRO A 373 46.48 -11.97 59.32
C PRO A 373 45.21 -11.47 60.01
N GLU A 374 44.41 -10.68 59.30
CA GLU A 374 43.19 -10.02 59.79
C GLU A 374 42.01 -10.99 59.99
N GLN A 375 42.10 -12.23 59.49
CA GLN A 375 41.14 -13.29 59.72
C GLN A 375 41.74 -14.39 60.59
N ASN A 376 42.27 -14.05 61.79
CA ASN A 376 42.91 -15.00 62.70
C ASN A 376 44.03 -15.84 62.04
N ASN A 377 44.88 -15.21 61.22
CA ASN A 377 45.94 -15.90 60.46
C ASN A 377 45.42 -17.05 59.57
N ARG A 378 44.23 -16.91 58.99
CA ARG A 378 43.65 -17.92 58.10
C ARG A 378 44.62 -18.25 56.96
N ALA A 379 44.93 -19.53 56.82
CA ALA A 379 45.74 -20.06 55.72
C ALA A 379 44.85 -20.36 54.50
N VAL A 380 45.26 -19.91 53.32
CA VAL A 380 44.55 -20.08 52.06
C VAL A 380 45.52 -20.59 51.00
N SER A 381 45.11 -21.61 50.25
CA SER A 381 45.92 -22.15 49.16
C SER A 381 45.86 -21.23 47.93
N GLY A 382 47.01 -20.98 47.32
CA GLY A 382 47.10 -20.27 46.05
C GLY A 382 48.18 -20.84 45.14
N SER A 383 48.15 -20.42 43.88
CA SER A 383 49.11 -20.85 42.87
C SER A 383 49.69 -19.65 42.14
N VAL A 384 51.00 -19.60 41.94
CA VAL A 384 51.67 -18.54 41.19
C VAL A 384 51.20 -18.56 39.74
N THR A 385 50.56 -17.50 39.26
CA THR A 385 50.02 -17.38 37.90
C THR A 385 50.79 -16.38 37.03
N PHE A 386 51.58 -15.49 37.63
CA PHE A 386 52.40 -14.54 36.89
C PHE A 386 53.67 -14.21 37.68
N ILE A 387 54.78 -14.08 36.97
CA ILE A 387 56.07 -13.64 37.50
C ILE A 387 56.62 -12.60 36.52
N ALA A 388 56.94 -11.40 36.99
CA ALA A 388 57.46 -10.34 36.15
C ALA A 388 58.87 -10.68 35.64
N GLU A 389 59.08 -10.62 34.31
CA GLU A 389 60.37 -10.89 33.66
C GLU A 389 61.38 -9.74 33.81
N ARG A 390 60.92 -8.55 34.22
CA ARG A 390 61.73 -7.35 34.43
C ARG A 390 61.32 -6.69 35.75
N ALA A 391 62.24 -5.96 36.37
CA ALA A 391 61.90 -5.11 37.49
C ALA A 391 60.81 -4.10 37.07
N GLU A 392 59.67 -4.12 37.76
CA GLU A 392 58.58 -3.17 37.54
C GLU A 392 58.83 -1.87 38.31
N PHE A 393 59.68 -1.91 39.35
CA PHE A 393 60.04 -0.76 40.17
C PHE A 393 61.56 -0.65 40.35
N ALA A 394 62.10 0.52 40.00
CA ALA A 394 63.47 0.95 40.28
C ALA A 394 63.46 2.38 40.82
N GLY A 395 64.13 2.64 41.95
CA GLY A 395 64.32 4.00 42.48
C GLY A 395 65.06 4.89 41.47
N ARG A 396 64.86 6.21 41.52
CA ARG A 396 65.21 7.17 40.46
C ARG A 396 66.69 7.24 40.03
N GLN A 397 67.63 6.54 40.67
CA GLN A 397 68.99 6.29 40.19
C GLN A 397 69.64 5.23 41.09
N ALA A 398 69.70 3.97 40.65
CA ALA A 398 70.41 2.93 41.40
C ALA A 398 71.92 3.03 41.11
N GLN A 399 72.71 3.53 42.06
CA GLN A 399 74.16 3.70 41.95
C GLN A 399 74.95 2.75 42.87
N THR A 400 74.29 2.04 43.78
CA THR A 400 74.91 1.07 44.70
C THR A 400 74.39 -0.37 44.51
N ASP A 401 75.17 -1.37 44.95
CA ASP A 401 74.75 -2.79 44.89
C ASP A 401 73.51 -3.09 45.75
N ASN A 402 73.32 -2.35 46.86
CA ASN A 402 72.10 -2.43 47.66
C ASN A 402 70.88 -1.86 46.92
N GLU A 403 71.05 -0.78 46.14
CA GLU A 403 69.97 -0.21 45.33
C GLU A 403 69.64 -1.07 44.09
N ARG A 404 70.63 -1.78 43.53
CA ARG A 404 70.40 -2.78 42.48
C ARG A 404 69.61 -3.99 43.00
N ASN A 405 69.89 -4.42 44.24
CA ASN A 405 69.13 -5.46 44.95
C ASN A 405 67.75 -4.99 45.46
N ALA A 406 67.48 -3.68 45.45
CA ALA A 406 66.18 -3.10 45.79
C ALA A 406 65.21 -3.04 44.60
N GLN A 407 65.58 -3.60 43.43
CA GLN A 407 64.68 -3.74 42.29
C GLN A 407 63.64 -4.83 42.55
N LEU A 408 62.37 -4.49 42.36
CA LEU A 408 61.23 -5.37 42.66
C LEU A 408 60.52 -5.79 41.38
N GLY A 409 60.19 -7.07 41.28
CA GLY A 409 59.28 -7.59 40.27
C GLY A 409 57.98 -8.08 40.92
N ALA A 410 56.88 -7.97 40.18
CA ALA A 410 55.59 -8.46 40.63
C ALA A 410 55.48 -9.98 40.49
N VAL A 411 54.90 -10.63 41.49
CA VAL A 411 54.40 -12.01 41.41
C VAL A 411 52.91 -11.97 41.70
N GLU A 412 52.10 -12.53 40.79
CA GLU A 412 50.67 -12.73 41.05
C GLU A 412 50.42 -14.19 41.42
N VAL A 413 49.69 -14.38 42.51
CA VAL A 413 49.26 -15.69 43.02
C VAL A 413 47.74 -15.72 42.94
N ALA A 414 47.18 -16.62 42.13
CA ALA A 414 45.74 -16.87 42.14
C ALA A 414 45.33 -17.56 43.44
N VAL A 415 44.25 -17.09 44.04
CA VAL A 415 43.77 -17.47 45.36
C VAL A 415 42.35 -18.00 45.21
N LYS A 416 42.14 -19.25 45.59
CA LYS A 416 40.82 -19.87 45.54
C LYS A 416 39.96 -19.33 46.69
N ASN A 417 38.94 -18.55 46.33
CA ASN A 417 37.99 -17.94 47.27
C ASN A 417 36.62 -18.65 47.22
N ALA A 418 36.61 -19.98 47.36
CA ALA A 418 35.43 -20.82 47.12
C ALA A 418 34.27 -20.59 48.12
N ASP A 419 34.58 -20.04 49.30
CA ASP A 419 33.62 -19.72 50.36
C ASP A 419 33.24 -18.24 50.40
N GLY A 420 33.80 -17.40 49.51
CA GLY A 420 33.48 -15.97 49.40
C GLY A 420 33.87 -15.13 50.61
N ALA A 421 34.62 -15.69 51.56
CA ALA A 421 34.96 -15.03 52.83
C ALA A 421 36.13 -14.04 52.70
N LEU A 422 36.95 -14.19 51.65
CA LEU A 422 38.06 -13.27 51.36
C LEU A 422 37.53 -12.11 50.51
N LYS A 423 37.90 -10.88 50.87
CA LYS A 423 37.53 -9.68 50.11
C LYS A 423 38.74 -9.14 49.34
N ALA A 424 38.49 -8.52 48.20
CA ALA A 424 39.50 -7.70 47.54
C ALA A 424 39.96 -6.58 48.49
N GLY A 425 41.22 -6.16 48.43
CA GLY A 425 41.83 -5.19 49.33
C GLY A 425 42.37 -5.78 50.65
N THR A 426 42.05 -7.02 51.01
CA THR A 426 42.60 -7.65 52.22
C THR A 426 44.10 -7.92 52.05
N PRO A 427 44.96 -7.46 52.98
CA PRO A 427 46.39 -7.78 52.94
C PRO A 427 46.58 -9.26 53.26
N ALA A 428 47.34 -9.94 52.40
CA ALA A 428 47.75 -11.31 52.62
C ALA A 428 49.26 -11.40 52.49
N SER A 429 49.86 -12.22 53.35
CA SER A 429 51.28 -12.55 53.28
C SER A 429 51.44 -13.91 52.65
N VAL A 430 52.36 -14.05 51.70
CA VAL A 430 52.68 -15.32 51.06
C VAL A 430 54.12 -15.68 51.35
N SER A 431 54.36 -16.97 51.58
CA SER A 431 55.70 -17.53 51.66
C SER A 431 55.91 -18.51 50.51
N PHE A 432 57.03 -18.35 49.80
CA PHE A 432 57.39 -19.17 48.65
C PHE A 432 58.35 -20.32 49.01
N SER A 433 58.74 -20.48 50.28
CA SER A 433 59.81 -21.40 50.72
C SER A 433 59.36 -22.81 51.15
N GLY A 434 58.13 -23.23 50.82
CA GLY A 434 57.71 -24.65 50.88
C GLY A 434 57.63 -25.28 52.28
N GLN A 435 57.58 -24.50 53.35
CA GLN A 435 57.30 -24.97 54.70
C GLN A 435 56.16 -24.14 55.31
N PRO A 436 55.12 -24.77 55.89
CA PRO A 436 54.05 -24.04 56.55
C PRO A 436 54.63 -23.27 57.73
N SER A 437 54.47 -21.95 57.72
CA SER A 437 54.86 -21.11 58.85
C SER A 437 54.02 -21.52 60.07
N ALA A 438 54.69 -22.07 61.07
CA ALA A 438 54.09 -22.38 62.36
C ALA A 438 53.45 -21.12 62.95
N GLY A 439 52.22 -21.30 63.47
CA GLY A 439 51.34 -20.24 63.93
C GLY A 439 52.03 -19.26 64.86
N ILE A 440 52.20 -18.03 64.39
CA ILE A 440 52.51 -16.88 65.23
C ILE A 440 51.20 -16.50 65.92
N SER A 441 51.09 -16.87 67.19
CA SER A 441 50.05 -16.39 68.09
C SER A 441 50.31 -14.92 68.37
N ILE A 442 49.47 -14.04 67.85
CA ILE A 442 49.52 -12.61 68.19
C ILE A 442 48.72 -12.45 69.49
N PRO A 443 49.31 -11.96 70.60
CA PRO A 443 48.54 -11.62 71.78
C PRO A 443 47.50 -10.56 71.42
N SER A 444 46.24 -10.83 71.73
CA SER A 444 45.16 -9.86 71.64
C SER A 444 45.52 -8.67 72.52
N LEU A 445 45.84 -7.54 71.88
CA LEU A 445 46.14 -6.32 72.59
C LEU A 445 45.07 -5.28 72.28
N ILE A 446 44.36 -4.99 73.36
CA ILE A 446 43.69 -3.74 73.69
C ILE A 446 42.33 -3.56 73.02
N LYS A 447 41.29 -4.05 73.73
CA LYS A 447 40.08 -3.25 73.91
C LYS A 447 40.51 -1.89 74.48
N SER A 448 40.58 -0.88 73.65
CA SER A 448 40.43 0.48 74.14
C SER A 448 38.93 0.69 74.27
N ASP A 449 38.41 0.73 75.50
CA ASP A 449 37.07 1.25 75.82
C ASP A 449 37.00 2.79 75.59
N SER A 450 37.87 3.34 74.73
CA SER A 450 37.90 4.74 74.36
C SER A 450 37.07 4.92 73.08
N PRO A 451 36.06 5.80 73.08
CA PRO A 451 35.25 6.06 71.89
C PRO A 451 36.12 6.47 70.69
N LEU A 452 36.20 5.60 69.67
CA LEU A 452 36.94 5.86 68.44
C LEU A 452 36.26 7.01 67.71
N THR A 453 36.94 8.17 67.68
CA THR A 453 36.41 9.41 67.11
C THR A 453 37.19 9.76 65.85
N PHE A 454 36.48 9.94 64.75
CA PHE A 454 37.03 10.25 63.45
C PHE A 454 36.40 11.51 62.88
N SER A 455 37.21 12.42 62.37
CA SER A 455 36.73 13.65 61.74
C SER A 455 36.39 13.41 60.27
N GLY A 456 35.31 14.04 59.82
CA GLY A 456 34.89 14.07 58.43
C GLY A 456 34.08 15.32 58.13
N THR A 457 33.56 15.40 56.91
CA THR A 457 32.65 16.46 56.49
C THR A 457 31.28 15.88 56.22
N LEU A 458 30.25 16.57 56.71
CA LEU A 458 28.87 16.23 56.39
C LEU A 458 28.59 16.54 54.93
N GLU A 459 28.11 15.56 54.19
CA GLU A 459 27.69 15.68 52.80
C GLU A 459 26.20 15.36 52.69
N ALA A 460 25.48 16.13 51.89
CA ALA A 460 24.12 15.79 51.52
C ALA A 460 24.13 14.98 50.23
N LYS A 461 23.18 14.07 50.07
CA LYS A 461 23.00 13.33 48.83
C LYS A 461 22.54 14.30 47.73
N GLN A 462 23.47 14.66 46.84
CA GLN A 462 23.17 15.52 45.70
C GLN A 462 22.66 14.70 44.51
N THR A 463 21.72 15.27 43.76
CA THR A 463 21.21 14.74 42.49
C THR A 463 21.21 15.88 41.49
N ARG A 464 21.91 15.68 40.37
CA ARG A 464 22.00 16.69 39.31
C ARG A 464 20.85 16.51 38.33
N ILE A 465 19.96 17.48 38.30
CA ILE A 465 18.82 17.50 37.38
C ILE A 465 19.29 18.12 36.08
N ALA A 466 19.46 17.26 35.09
CA ALA A 466 19.85 17.64 33.75
C ALA A 466 18.66 17.59 32.79
N THR A 467 18.70 18.42 31.77
CA THR A 467 17.69 18.35 30.69
C THR A 467 17.99 17.19 29.75
N GLU A 468 16.97 16.42 29.38
CA GLU A 468 17.08 15.40 28.32
C GLU A 468 17.08 16.02 26.92
N LEU A 469 16.44 17.19 26.78
CA LEU A 469 16.24 17.88 25.51
C LEU A 469 17.02 19.20 25.48
N GLY A 470 17.49 19.60 24.30
CA GLY A 470 18.06 20.92 24.10
C GLY A 470 16.96 21.95 23.88
N GLY A 471 17.11 23.15 24.42
CA GLY A 471 16.11 24.20 24.25
C GLY A 471 16.45 25.49 24.98
N LYS A 472 15.76 26.57 24.61
CA LYS A 472 15.83 27.84 25.35
C LYS A 472 15.08 27.69 26.66
N VAL A 473 15.65 28.18 27.75
CA VAL A 473 14.99 28.16 29.06
C VAL A 473 13.96 29.29 29.10
N ALA A 474 12.69 28.94 29.20
CA ALA A 474 11.60 29.91 29.28
C ALA A 474 11.47 30.47 30.69
N ASN A 475 11.53 29.60 31.70
CA ASN A 475 11.38 30.01 33.10
C ASN A 475 12.19 29.10 34.05
N VAL A 476 12.64 29.68 35.16
CA VAL A 476 13.26 28.95 36.27
C VAL A 476 12.44 29.24 37.52
N ARG A 477 11.71 28.24 38.01
CA ARG A 477 10.70 28.40 39.06
C ARG A 477 11.25 28.28 40.48
N VAL A 478 12.54 27.95 40.61
CA VAL A 478 13.20 27.70 41.89
C VAL A 478 14.46 28.54 42.05
N SER A 479 14.76 28.82 43.31
CA SER A 479 15.96 29.51 43.76
C SER A 479 16.78 28.63 44.70
N ARG A 480 18.08 28.94 44.84
CA ARG A 480 18.95 28.26 45.81
C ARG A 480 18.38 28.46 47.22
N GLY A 481 18.24 27.36 47.97
CA GLY A 481 17.69 27.32 49.32
C GLY A 481 16.23 26.87 49.38
N ASP A 482 15.51 26.86 48.25
CA ASP A 482 14.11 26.43 48.21
C ASP A 482 13.98 24.94 48.53
N VAL A 483 12.95 24.59 49.29
CA VAL A 483 12.55 23.20 49.54
C VAL A 483 11.55 22.80 48.47
N VAL A 484 11.83 21.70 47.78
CA VAL A 484 10.97 21.15 46.72
C VAL A 484 10.53 19.74 47.07
N ASN A 485 9.33 19.37 46.65
CA ASN A 485 8.80 18.02 46.71
C ASN A 485 9.00 17.31 45.37
N ALA A 486 8.95 15.98 45.39
CA ALA A 486 8.93 15.21 44.15
C ALA A 486 7.74 15.63 43.28
N GLY A 487 7.99 15.97 42.01
CA GLY A 487 7.01 16.46 41.05
C GLY A 487 6.96 17.99 40.89
N ASP A 488 7.57 18.76 41.78
CA ASP A 488 7.58 20.23 41.66
C ASP A 488 8.35 20.67 40.40
N ALA A 489 7.78 21.61 39.65
CA ALA A 489 8.40 22.15 38.44
C ALA A 489 9.59 23.05 38.79
N LEU A 490 10.77 22.73 38.24
CA LEU A 490 12.03 23.42 38.51
C LEU A 490 12.38 24.39 37.38
N VAL A 491 12.42 23.88 36.16
CA VAL A 491 12.82 24.62 34.96
C VAL A 491 11.84 24.29 33.85
N GLU A 492 11.42 25.30 33.11
CA GLU A 492 10.58 25.15 31.93
C GLU A 492 11.38 25.60 30.71
N LEU A 493 11.49 24.72 29.74
CA LEU A 493 12.02 25.03 28.41
C LEU A 493 10.93 25.61 27.54
N ASP A 494 11.33 26.41 26.55
CA ASP A 494 10.45 26.94 25.52
C ASP A 494 9.85 25.78 24.73
N ASP A 495 8.53 25.65 24.81
CA ASP A 495 7.76 24.56 24.22
C ASP A 495 7.04 24.98 22.92
N THR A 496 7.34 26.18 22.38
CA THR A 496 6.59 26.74 21.24
C THR A 496 6.66 25.83 20.01
N THR A 497 7.86 25.35 19.68
CA THR A 497 8.08 24.39 18.59
C THR A 497 7.38 23.05 18.85
N VAL A 498 7.40 22.55 20.08
CA VAL A 498 6.79 21.25 20.40
C VAL A 498 5.26 21.33 20.41
N ARG A 499 4.68 22.46 20.86
CA ARG A 499 3.24 22.72 20.71
C ARG A 499 2.83 22.81 19.24
N ALA A 500 3.65 23.42 18.38
CA ALA A 500 3.41 23.43 16.94
C ALA A 500 3.45 22.00 16.36
N ASN A 501 4.46 21.21 16.71
CA ASN A 501 4.58 19.80 16.29
C ASN A 501 3.41 18.95 16.80
N LEU A 502 2.92 19.21 18.02
CA LEU A 502 1.75 18.51 18.57
C LEU A 502 0.50 18.82 17.75
N SER A 503 0.26 20.10 17.45
CA SER A 503 -0.85 20.51 16.58
C SER A 503 -0.76 19.89 15.18
N GLU A 504 0.44 19.75 14.61
CA GLU A 504 0.67 19.06 13.33
C GLU A 504 0.37 17.55 13.41
N ALA A 505 0.85 16.88 14.47
CA ALA A 505 0.59 15.46 14.68
C ALA A 505 -0.91 15.16 14.92
N GLU A 506 -1.61 16.03 15.65
CA GLU A 506 -3.06 15.96 15.83
C GLU A 506 -3.82 16.18 14.51
N ALA A 507 -3.37 17.12 13.67
CA ALA A 507 -3.93 17.32 12.33
C ALA A 507 -3.72 16.09 11.44
N THR A 508 -2.54 15.46 11.50
CA THR A 508 -2.23 14.22 10.80
C THR A 508 -3.14 13.07 11.26
N THR A 509 -3.41 12.98 12.56
CA THR A 509 -4.36 12.01 13.12
C THR A 509 -5.78 12.24 12.63
N ARG A 510 -6.25 13.50 12.62
CA ARG A 510 -7.56 13.86 12.04
C ARG A 510 -7.67 13.50 10.57
N ALA A 511 -6.61 13.74 9.79
CA ALA A 511 -6.56 13.38 8.37
C ALA A 511 -6.58 11.85 8.16
N ALA A 512 -5.83 11.10 8.97
CA ALA A 512 -5.82 9.63 8.93
C ALA A 512 -7.18 9.03 9.33
N GLN A 513 -7.84 9.60 10.34
CA GLN A 513 -9.19 9.22 10.77
C GLN A 513 -10.20 9.48 9.65
N ALA A 514 -10.19 10.68 9.06
CA ALA A 514 -11.06 11.01 7.93
C ALA A 514 -10.85 10.07 6.74
N ASN A 515 -9.59 9.68 6.46
CA ASN A 515 -9.29 8.69 5.43
C ASN A 515 -9.85 7.29 5.78
N LEU A 516 -9.74 6.84 7.03
CA LEU A 516 -10.34 5.58 7.48
C LEU A 516 -11.86 5.59 7.35
N ASP A 517 -12.50 6.70 7.75
CA ASP A 517 -13.94 6.88 7.65
C ASP A 517 -14.38 6.91 6.19
N GLN A 518 -13.64 7.59 5.30
CA GLN A 518 -13.89 7.58 3.87
C GLN A 518 -13.79 6.17 3.26
N VAL A 519 -12.81 5.36 3.67
CA VAL A 519 -12.66 3.98 3.19
C VAL A 519 -13.80 3.10 3.73
N LYS A 520 -14.19 3.23 5.00
CA LYS A 520 -15.29 2.47 5.62
C LYS A 520 -16.66 2.85 5.05
N GLU A 521 -16.92 4.13 4.83
CA GLU A 521 -18.17 4.67 4.30
C GLU A 521 -18.26 4.62 2.76
N SER A 522 -17.37 3.91 2.09
CA SER A 522 -17.42 3.73 0.63
C SER A 522 -18.78 3.18 0.14
N ALA A 523 -19.53 2.49 1.00
CA ALA A 523 -20.93 2.08 0.79
C ALA A 523 -21.94 3.11 1.34
N ARG A 524 -21.94 4.35 0.82
CA ARG A 524 -22.91 5.38 1.25
C ARG A 524 -24.34 5.00 0.88
N PRO A 525 -25.36 5.27 1.72
CA PRO A 525 -26.77 5.04 1.38
C PRO A 525 -27.19 5.71 0.06
N GLY A 526 -26.70 6.91 -0.22
CA GLY A 526 -26.97 7.61 -1.49
C GLY A 526 -26.34 6.93 -2.72
N ALA A 527 -25.16 6.30 -2.56
CA ALA A 527 -24.53 5.56 -3.64
C ALA A 527 -25.27 4.25 -3.93
N LEU A 528 -25.72 3.55 -2.87
CA LEU A 528 -26.54 2.34 -3.03
C LEU A 528 -27.89 2.66 -3.68
N ALA A 529 -28.55 3.76 -3.27
CA ALA A 529 -29.80 4.21 -3.89
C ALA A 529 -29.63 4.55 -5.38
N LEU A 530 -28.50 5.18 -5.77
CA LEU A 530 -28.17 5.41 -7.17
C LEU A 530 -27.98 4.09 -7.94
N ALA A 531 -27.27 3.12 -7.35
CA ALA A 531 -27.07 1.81 -7.96
C ALA A 531 -28.40 1.02 -8.07
N ASP A 532 -29.28 1.10 -7.07
CA ASP A 532 -30.64 0.54 -7.12
C ASP A 532 -31.44 1.16 -8.27
N ALA A 533 -31.36 2.48 -8.46
CA ALA A 533 -32.00 3.18 -9.57
C ALA A 533 -31.45 2.74 -10.93
N THR A 534 -30.13 2.53 -11.05
CA THR A 534 -29.51 2.01 -12.29
C THR A 534 -29.99 0.58 -12.59
N VAL A 535 -30.11 -0.29 -11.58
CA VAL A 535 -30.68 -1.64 -11.76
C VAL A 535 -32.14 -1.58 -12.20
N MET A 536 -32.94 -0.68 -11.60
CA MET A 536 -34.34 -0.49 -11.99
C MET A 536 -34.47 0.02 -13.43
N GLN A 537 -33.58 0.94 -13.87
CA GLN A 537 -33.53 1.40 -15.25
C GLN A 537 -33.18 0.25 -16.21
N ALA A 538 -32.14 -0.53 -15.92
CA ALA A 538 -31.73 -1.65 -16.75
C ALA A 538 -32.81 -2.75 -16.82
N GLN A 539 -33.58 -2.94 -15.75
CA GLN A 539 -34.74 -3.84 -15.75
C GLN A 539 -35.85 -3.32 -16.67
N ALA A 540 -36.17 -2.03 -16.62
CA ALA A 540 -37.16 -1.43 -17.51
C ALA A 540 -36.74 -1.50 -18.99
N GLU A 541 -35.44 -1.34 -19.29
CA GLU A 541 -34.89 -1.54 -20.63
C GLU A 541 -35.02 -2.99 -21.11
N LEU A 542 -34.80 -3.97 -20.21
CA LEU A 542 -35.04 -5.39 -20.51
C LEU A 542 -36.52 -5.68 -20.78
N ASP A 543 -37.42 -5.16 -19.94
CA ASP A 543 -38.86 -5.38 -20.11
C ASP A 543 -39.35 -4.76 -21.44
N ALA A 544 -38.87 -3.57 -21.78
CA ALA A 544 -39.16 -2.92 -23.07
C ALA A 544 -38.62 -3.73 -24.26
N ALA A 545 -37.38 -4.24 -24.17
CA ALA A 545 -36.81 -5.09 -25.20
C ALA A 545 -37.58 -6.41 -25.38
N GLN A 546 -38.09 -7.01 -24.28
CA GLN A 546 -38.90 -8.22 -24.34
C GLN A 546 -40.26 -7.97 -25.02
N VAL A 547 -40.88 -6.83 -24.75
CA VAL A 547 -42.11 -6.42 -25.45
C VAL A 547 -41.83 -6.23 -26.94
N ALA A 548 -40.76 -5.51 -27.30
CA ALA A 548 -40.37 -5.32 -28.70
C ALA A 548 -40.08 -6.65 -29.42
N SER A 549 -39.43 -7.61 -28.76
CA SER A 549 -39.20 -8.95 -29.31
C SER A 549 -40.51 -9.70 -29.57
N LYS A 550 -41.46 -9.66 -28.63
CA LYS A 550 -42.78 -10.29 -28.79
C LYS A 550 -43.59 -9.64 -29.91
N ASP A 551 -43.50 -8.32 -30.04
CA ASP A 551 -44.20 -7.59 -31.10
C ASP A 551 -43.59 -7.89 -32.48
N ALA A 552 -42.26 -8.03 -32.57
CA ALA A 552 -41.60 -8.46 -33.80
C ALA A 552 -41.97 -9.91 -34.17
N GLU A 553 -42.06 -10.83 -33.19
CA GLU A 553 -42.55 -12.20 -33.41
C GLU A 553 -44.00 -12.23 -33.92
N ARG A 554 -44.87 -11.40 -33.35
CA ARG A 554 -46.27 -11.25 -33.81
C ARG A 554 -46.35 -10.68 -35.22
N ALA A 555 -45.54 -9.66 -35.53
CA ALA A 555 -45.47 -9.07 -36.86
C ALA A 555 -45.00 -10.10 -37.92
N LEU A 556 -44.06 -10.97 -37.56
CA LEU A 556 -43.61 -12.07 -38.41
C LEU A 556 -44.68 -13.17 -38.57
N ALA A 557 -45.37 -13.53 -37.48
CA ALA A 557 -46.44 -14.53 -37.50
C ALA A 557 -47.70 -14.05 -38.23
N SER A 558 -47.97 -12.75 -38.25
CA SER A 558 -49.11 -12.14 -38.94
C SER A 558 -48.70 -10.84 -39.65
N PRO A 559 -48.09 -10.95 -40.85
CA PRO A 559 -47.61 -9.81 -41.62
C PRO A 559 -48.74 -8.94 -42.19
N GLN A 560 -49.36 -8.08 -41.37
CA GLN A 560 -50.54 -7.29 -41.78
C GLN A 560 -50.30 -6.42 -43.01
N GLU A 561 -49.17 -5.71 -43.05
CA GLU A 561 -48.82 -4.85 -44.18
C GLU A 561 -48.61 -5.65 -45.47
N LEU A 562 -47.86 -6.77 -45.37
CA LEU A 562 -47.61 -7.62 -46.52
C LEU A 562 -48.90 -8.30 -47.02
N ASN A 563 -49.80 -8.66 -46.11
CA ASN A 563 -51.11 -9.20 -46.45
C ASN A 563 -52.00 -8.14 -47.14
N SER A 564 -51.95 -6.88 -46.69
CA SER A 564 -52.60 -5.75 -47.37
C SER A 564 -52.08 -5.56 -48.80
N GLN A 565 -50.75 -5.61 -48.98
CA GLN A 565 -50.12 -5.52 -50.29
C GLN A 565 -50.46 -6.70 -51.20
N LEU A 566 -50.57 -7.92 -50.64
CA LEU A 566 -51.05 -9.09 -51.36
C LEU A 566 -52.48 -8.87 -51.88
N HIS A 567 -53.42 -8.44 -51.03
CA HIS A 567 -54.79 -8.18 -51.46
C HIS A 567 -54.87 -7.07 -52.52
N ALA A 568 -54.06 -6.03 -52.40
CA ALA A 568 -53.95 -5.00 -53.44
C ALA A 568 -53.39 -5.56 -54.76
N ALA A 569 -52.49 -6.55 -54.71
CA ALA A 569 -51.99 -7.25 -55.89
C ALA A 569 -53.05 -8.19 -56.50
N GLU A 570 -53.84 -8.88 -55.66
CA GLU A 570 -54.97 -9.71 -56.09
C GLU A 570 -56.03 -8.87 -56.83
N GLY A 571 -56.37 -7.71 -56.29
CA GLY A 571 -57.29 -6.76 -56.94
C GLY A 571 -56.76 -6.26 -58.29
N ARG A 572 -55.46 -5.96 -58.39
CA ARG A 572 -54.82 -5.58 -59.67
C ARG A 572 -54.85 -6.70 -60.70
N ALA A 573 -54.60 -7.94 -60.29
CA ALA A 573 -54.70 -9.10 -61.18
C ALA A 573 -56.13 -9.35 -61.68
N LEU A 574 -57.13 -9.14 -60.82
CA LEU A 574 -58.54 -9.23 -61.19
C LEU A 574 -58.94 -8.15 -62.21
N ASP A 575 -58.52 -6.90 -61.99
CA ASP A 575 -58.79 -5.81 -62.93
C ASP A 575 -58.12 -6.07 -64.30
N ALA A 576 -56.86 -6.52 -64.31
CA ALA A 576 -56.15 -6.88 -65.53
C ALA A 576 -56.90 -7.97 -66.32
N LYS A 577 -57.47 -8.98 -65.63
CA LYS A 577 -58.29 -10.02 -66.26
C LYS A 577 -59.58 -9.45 -66.86
N GLY A 578 -60.23 -8.51 -66.18
CA GLY A 578 -61.40 -7.80 -66.70
C GLY A 578 -61.08 -6.95 -67.94
N GLN A 579 -59.90 -6.31 -67.97
CA GLN A 579 -59.39 -5.61 -69.16
C GLN A 579 -59.16 -6.55 -70.33
N LEU A 580 -58.55 -7.73 -70.08
CA LEU A 580 -58.36 -8.76 -71.09
C LEU A 580 -59.68 -9.21 -71.71
N THR A 581 -60.71 -9.50 -70.89
CA THR A 581 -62.03 -9.88 -71.39
C THR A 581 -62.66 -8.79 -72.27
N ARG A 582 -62.52 -7.52 -71.89
CA ARG A 582 -63.00 -6.38 -72.72
C ARG A 582 -62.24 -6.28 -74.05
N ALA A 583 -60.92 -6.46 -74.03
CA ALA A 583 -60.11 -6.45 -75.25
C ALA A 583 -60.44 -7.64 -76.17
N GLN A 584 -60.70 -8.83 -75.61
CA GLN A 584 -61.15 -10.01 -76.36
C GLN A 584 -62.48 -9.76 -77.07
N ALA A 585 -63.45 -9.16 -76.36
CA ALA A 585 -64.75 -8.82 -76.91
C ALA A 585 -64.63 -7.78 -78.05
N SER A 586 -63.82 -6.74 -77.85
CA SER A 586 -63.56 -5.71 -78.87
C SER A 586 -62.94 -6.28 -80.15
N LEU A 587 -61.95 -7.17 -80.01
CA LEU A 587 -61.35 -7.86 -81.16
C LEU A 587 -62.35 -8.79 -81.86
N ALA A 588 -63.18 -9.51 -81.10
CA ALA A 588 -64.20 -10.39 -81.67
C ALA A 588 -65.22 -9.61 -82.50
N ASP A 589 -65.69 -8.46 -82.01
CA ASP A 589 -66.58 -7.57 -82.75
C ASP A 589 -65.94 -7.07 -84.05
N LEU A 590 -64.70 -6.57 -83.98
CA LEU A 590 -63.95 -6.11 -85.16
C LEU A 590 -63.74 -7.22 -86.19
N LYS A 591 -63.49 -8.47 -85.77
CA LYS A 591 -63.37 -9.61 -86.69
C LYS A 591 -64.66 -9.86 -87.46
N VAL A 592 -65.82 -9.77 -86.80
CA VAL A 592 -67.12 -9.90 -87.46
C VAL A 592 -67.33 -8.78 -88.48
N GLN A 593 -66.98 -7.53 -88.14
CA GLN A 593 -67.07 -6.40 -89.06
C GLN A 593 -66.16 -6.57 -90.29
N VAL A 594 -64.93 -7.07 -90.10
CA VAL A 594 -64.01 -7.38 -91.21
C VAL A 594 -64.60 -8.45 -92.13
N GLU A 595 -65.15 -9.54 -91.58
CA GLU A 595 -65.75 -10.61 -92.39
C GLU A 595 -66.95 -10.11 -93.21
N LEU A 596 -67.79 -9.25 -92.61
CA LEU A 596 -68.90 -8.62 -93.32
C LEU A 596 -68.42 -7.69 -94.43
N ALA A 597 -67.36 -6.92 -94.20
CA ALA A 597 -66.80 -6.00 -95.20
C ALA A 597 -66.10 -6.73 -96.37
N GLN A 598 -65.54 -7.93 -96.14
CA GLN A 598 -64.93 -8.74 -97.22
C GLN A 598 -65.93 -9.18 -98.29
N ARG A 599 -67.21 -9.29 -97.94
CA ARG A 599 -68.28 -9.69 -98.86
C ARG A 599 -68.72 -8.55 -99.80
N ASP A 600 -68.28 -7.31 -99.55
CA ASP A 600 -68.59 -6.14 -100.35
C ASP A 600 -67.48 -5.81 -101.36
N GLY A 601 -67.76 -6.02 -102.65
CA GLY A 601 -66.81 -5.80 -103.75
C GLY A 601 -66.70 -4.35 -104.26
N SER A 602 -67.46 -3.41 -103.68
CA SER A 602 -67.45 -1.99 -104.05
C SER A 602 -66.07 -1.34 -103.82
N MET A 603 -65.74 -0.29 -104.58
CA MET A 603 -64.54 0.53 -104.34
C MET A 603 -64.54 1.12 -102.92
N SER A 604 -65.71 1.55 -102.42
CA SER A 604 -65.89 2.00 -101.03
C SER A 604 -65.73 0.85 -100.01
N GLY A 605 -66.14 -0.37 -100.39
CA GLY A 605 -65.94 -1.60 -99.61
C GLY A 605 -64.46 -1.94 -99.41
N LYS A 606 -63.60 -1.70 -100.40
CA LYS A 606 -62.15 -1.92 -100.32
C LYS A 606 -61.45 -1.03 -99.28
N TYR A 607 -61.75 0.28 -99.24
CA TYR A 607 -61.20 1.19 -98.23
C TYR A 607 -61.72 0.84 -96.83
N ARG A 608 -63.02 0.54 -96.71
CA ARG A 608 -63.63 0.09 -95.45
C ARG A 608 -62.96 -1.16 -94.92
N LEU A 609 -62.70 -2.15 -95.78
CA LEU A 609 -61.97 -3.36 -95.41
C LEU A 609 -60.56 -3.05 -94.91
N ALA A 610 -59.82 -2.18 -95.61
CA ALA A 610 -58.46 -1.80 -95.20
C ALA A 610 -58.41 -1.08 -93.85
N ILE A 611 -59.35 -0.16 -93.59
CA ILE A 611 -59.50 0.54 -92.29
C ILE A 611 -59.82 -0.47 -91.18
N LEU A 612 -60.79 -1.37 -91.41
CA LEU A 612 -61.17 -2.39 -90.43
C LEU A 612 -60.03 -3.40 -90.17
N GLN A 613 -59.23 -3.75 -91.18
CA GLN A 613 -58.03 -4.58 -91.01
C GLN A 613 -56.99 -3.88 -90.13
N LYS A 614 -56.74 -2.58 -90.33
CA LYS A 614 -55.84 -1.80 -89.45
C LYS A 614 -56.36 -1.74 -88.03
N ASN A 615 -57.65 -1.47 -87.84
CA ASN A 615 -58.29 -1.45 -86.53
C ASN A 615 -58.29 -2.84 -85.86
N GLN A 616 -58.40 -3.93 -86.63
CA GLN A 616 -58.26 -5.29 -86.12
C GLN A 616 -56.84 -5.55 -85.58
N VAL A 617 -55.79 -5.12 -86.30
CA VAL A 617 -54.41 -5.23 -85.79
C VAL A 617 -54.21 -4.36 -84.55
N ALA A 618 -54.80 -3.17 -84.50
CA ALA A 618 -54.77 -2.32 -83.30
C ALA A 618 -55.45 -2.97 -82.09
N ALA A 619 -56.61 -3.61 -82.31
CA ALA A 619 -57.33 -4.34 -81.28
C ALA A 619 -56.59 -5.61 -80.84
N GLN A 620 -55.89 -6.29 -81.74
CA GLN A 620 -55.02 -7.42 -81.42
C GLN A 620 -53.83 -6.97 -80.55
N ALA A 621 -53.18 -5.86 -80.88
CA ALA A 621 -52.11 -5.30 -80.05
C ALA A 621 -52.64 -4.86 -78.67
N SER A 622 -53.85 -4.27 -78.62
CA SER A 622 -54.53 -3.96 -77.34
C SER A 622 -54.83 -5.21 -76.51
N LEU A 623 -55.19 -6.32 -77.16
CA LEU A 623 -55.38 -7.62 -76.51
C LEU A 623 -54.06 -8.18 -75.97
N ASN A 624 -52.98 -8.10 -76.75
CA ASN A 624 -51.64 -8.51 -76.32
C ASN A 624 -51.18 -7.70 -75.09
N ALA A 625 -51.37 -6.37 -75.10
CA ALA A 625 -51.09 -5.50 -73.97
C ALA A 625 -51.88 -5.93 -72.72
N ALA A 626 -53.16 -6.24 -72.87
CA ALA A 626 -53.99 -6.73 -71.77
C ALA A 626 -53.54 -8.10 -71.25
N GLN A 627 -53.09 -9.01 -72.12
CA GLN A 627 -52.53 -10.31 -71.73
C GLN A 627 -51.21 -10.13 -70.95
N ILE A 628 -50.32 -9.26 -71.42
CA ILE A 628 -49.07 -8.91 -70.71
C ILE A 628 -49.37 -8.38 -69.31
N ASN A 629 -50.38 -7.53 -69.15
CA ASN A 629 -50.79 -7.01 -67.84
C ASN A 629 -51.31 -8.12 -66.91
N VAL A 630 -52.04 -9.11 -67.43
CA VAL A 630 -52.47 -10.29 -66.65
C VAL A 630 -51.27 -11.11 -66.20
N ASP A 631 -50.38 -11.45 -67.12
CA ASP A 631 -49.20 -12.28 -66.84
C ASP A 631 -48.26 -11.58 -65.84
N GLY A 632 -48.03 -10.28 -66.03
CA GLY A 632 -47.22 -9.45 -65.14
C GLY A 632 -47.82 -9.32 -63.74
N SER A 633 -49.15 -9.13 -63.64
CA SER A 633 -49.85 -9.08 -62.36
C SER A 633 -49.83 -10.43 -61.64
N ALA A 634 -49.93 -11.54 -62.36
CA ALA A 634 -49.81 -12.89 -61.81
C ALA A 634 -48.40 -13.15 -61.25
N ARG A 635 -47.35 -12.80 -62.00
CA ARG A 635 -45.96 -12.92 -61.52
C ARG A 635 -45.70 -12.05 -60.28
N ALA A 636 -46.21 -10.82 -60.25
CA ALA A 636 -46.08 -9.95 -59.08
C ALA A 636 -46.81 -10.54 -57.86
N LEU A 637 -48.00 -11.14 -58.06
CA LEU A 637 -48.75 -11.81 -57.01
C LEU A 637 -47.98 -13.02 -56.44
N ASP A 638 -47.35 -13.83 -57.29
CA ASP A 638 -46.55 -14.98 -56.85
C ASP A 638 -45.31 -14.55 -56.05
N LEU A 639 -44.69 -13.41 -56.41
CA LEU A 639 -43.61 -12.83 -55.62
C LEU A 639 -44.07 -12.35 -54.24
N TYR A 640 -45.26 -11.74 -54.13
CA TYR A 640 -45.84 -11.38 -52.83
C TYR A 640 -46.13 -12.63 -51.98
N ARG A 641 -46.64 -13.71 -52.58
CA ARG A 641 -46.85 -15.00 -51.90
C ARG A 641 -45.53 -15.61 -51.43
N ALA A 642 -44.50 -15.60 -52.27
CA ALA A 642 -43.17 -16.06 -51.90
C ALA A 642 -42.58 -15.22 -50.75
N MET A 643 -42.78 -13.90 -50.78
CA MET A 643 -42.36 -13.02 -49.69
C MET A 643 -43.09 -13.35 -48.37
N LEU A 644 -44.38 -13.70 -48.40
CA LEU A 644 -45.12 -14.13 -47.20
C LEU A 644 -44.56 -15.42 -46.60
N THR A 645 -44.07 -16.35 -47.44
CA THR A 645 -43.48 -17.60 -46.94
C THR A 645 -42.11 -17.40 -46.30
N ASN A 646 -41.37 -16.37 -46.71
CA ASN A 646 -40.04 -16.08 -46.17
C ASN A 646 -39.74 -14.57 -46.20
N PRO A 647 -40.32 -13.78 -45.29
CA PRO A 647 -40.18 -12.32 -45.30
C PRO A 647 -38.84 -11.90 -44.67
N LEU A 648 -37.80 -11.77 -45.48
CA LEU A 648 -36.42 -11.55 -45.01
C LEU A 648 -36.28 -10.30 -44.12
N GLU A 649 -37.00 -9.21 -44.43
CA GLU A 649 -36.95 -7.98 -43.61
C GLU A 649 -37.62 -8.16 -42.23
N LEU A 650 -38.70 -8.92 -42.15
CA LEU A 650 -39.37 -9.20 -40.87
C LEU A 650 -38.56 -10.18 -40.03
N ILE A 651 -37.91 -11.17 -40.65
CA ILE A 651 -36.97 -12.09 -39.97
C ILE A 651 -35.79 -11.29 -39.41
N ALA A 652 -35.19 -10.40 -40.20
CA ALA A 652 -34.11 -9.52 -39.74
C ALA A 652 -34.55 -8.62 -38.58
N ALA A 653 -35.77 -8.06 -38.63
CA ALA A 653 -36.34 -7.28 -37.54
C ALA A 653 -36.54 -8.10 -36.26
N GLN A 654 -37.01 -9.35 -36.39
CA GLN A 654 -37.19 -10.28 -35.27
C GLN A 654 -35.86 -10.68 -34.64
N HIS A 655 -34.85 -11.01 -35.44
CA HIS A 655 -33.48 -11.23 -34.95
C HIS A 655 -32.92 -10.00 -34.24
N GLY A 656 -33.11 -8.80 -34.81
CA GLY A 656 -32.70 -7.54 -34.20
C GLY A 656 -33.31 -7.34 -32.82
N ALA A 657 -34.62 -7.53 -32.68
CA ALA A 657 -35.33 -7.40 -31.41
C ALA A 657 -34.91 -8.47 -30.38
N ALA A 658 -34.75 -9.73 -30.80
CA ALA A 658 -34.27 -10.80 -29.93
C ALA A 658 -32.84 -10.54 -29.41
N ASN A 659 -31.97 -9.97 -30.26
CA ASN A 659 -30.62 -9.60 -29.87
C ASN A 659 -30.60 -8.39 -28.90
N GLN A 660 -31.53 -7.44 -29.05
CA GLN A 660 -31.71 -6.35 -28.06
C GLN A 660 -32.06 -6.90 -26.68
N VAL A 661 -32.89 -7.95 -26.58
CA VAL A 661 -33.17 -8.61 -25.30
C VAL A 661 -31.89 -9.14 -24.67
N LYS A 662 -31.04 -9.85 -25.43
CA LYS A 662 -29.75 -10.37 -24.93
C LYS A 662 -28.83 -9.24 -24.44
N GLN A 663 -28.78 -8.14 -25.18
CA GLN A 663 -27.98 -6.96 -24.80
C GLN A 663 -28.52 -6.30 -23.52
N ALA A 664 -29.83 -6.16 -23.37
CA ALA A 664 -30.47 -5.60 -22.18
C ALA A 664 -30.30 -6.53 -20.96
N GLN A 665 -30.40 -7.85 -21.14
CA GLN A 665 -30.10 -8.84 -20.09
C GLN A 665 -28.66 -8.71 -19.59
N ALA A 666 -27.69 -8.60 -20.50
CA ALA A 666 -26.30 -8.40 -20.11
C ALA A 666 -26.07 -7.03 -19.44
N GLY A 667 -26.76 -5.97 -19.90
CA GLY A 667 -26.76 -4.65 -19.25
C GLY A 667 -27.28 -4.70 -17.81
N LEU A 668 -28.35 -5.44 -17.56
CA LEU A 668 -28.88 -5.67 -16.21
C LEU A 668 -27.87 -6.41 -15.33
N GLN A 669 -27.17 -7.41 -15.85
CA GLN A 669 -26.12 -8.11 -15.09
C GLN A 669 -24.97 -7.16 -14.70
N VAL A 670 -24.56 -6.24 -15.58
CA VAL A 670 -23.56 -5.22 -15.26
C VAL A 670 -24.05 -4.30 -14.14
N ALA A 671 -25.29 -3.83 -14.22
CA ALA A 671 -25.89 -2.98 -13.18
C ALA A 671 -26.00 -3.70 -11.83
N GLN A 672 -26.40 -4.97 -11.83
CA GLN A 672 -26.47 -5.80 -10.61
C GLN A 672 -25.10 -6.04 -9.99
N ALA A 673 -24.08 -6.31 -10.80
CA ALA A 673 -22.71 -6.48 -10.32
C ALA A 673 -22.14 -5.18 -9.70
N GLU A 674 -22.45 -4.02 -10.30
CA GLU A 674 -22.07 -2.70 -9.79
C GLU A 674 -22.76 -2.38 -8.46
N ARG A 675 -24.05 -2.70 -8.34
CA ARG A 675 -24.79 -2.58 -7.07
C ARG A 675 -24.19 -3.42 -5.95
N GLU A 676 -23.85 -4.68 -6.22
CA GLU A 676 -23.23 -5.55 -5.22
C GLU A 676 -21.84 -5.05 -4.82
N MET A 677 -21.06 -4.50 -5.75
CA MET A 677 -19.79 -3.82 -5.45
C MET A 677 -20.01 -2.63 -4.51
N THR A 678 -20.99 -1.76 -4.80
CA THR A 678 -21.33 -0.61 -3.93
C THR A 678 -21.80 -1.06 -2.56
N ARG A 679 -22.58 -2.14 -2.48
CA ARG A 679 -23.09 -2.69 -1.21
C ARG A 679 -21.98 -3.22 -0.31
N ARG A 680 -20.97 -3.91 -0.89
CA ARG A 680 -19.86 -4.50 -0.11
C ARG A 680 -18.82 -3.46 0.33
N GLY A 681 -18.70 -2.33 -0.37
CA GLY A 681 -17.79 -1.25 -0.01
C GLY A 681 -16.32 -1.64 -0.18
N ALA A 682 -15.44 -1.09 0.66
CA ALA A 682 -14.00 -1.31 0.61
C ALA A 682 -13.57 -2.72 1.08
N GLN A 683 -12.47 -3.21 0.52
CA GLN A 683 -11.79 -4.44 0.95
C GLN A 683 -11.34 -4.34 2.40
N VAL A 684 -11.36 -5.47 3.11
CA VAL A 684 -10.92 -5.57 4.50
C VAL A 684 -9.45 -5.16 4.63
N GLU A 685 -8.62 -5.52 3.66
CA GLU A 685 -7.20 -5.20 3.59
C GLU A 685 -6.97 -3.68 3.40
N GLN A 686 -7.84 -2.99 2.65
CA GLN A 686 -7.78 -1.53 2.50
C GLN A 686 -8.18 -0.82 3.80
N ILE A 687 -9.19 -1.34 4.50
CA ILE A 687 -9.59 -0.83 5.82
C ILE A 687 -8.45 -1.04 6.82
N ALA A 688 -7.82 -2.22 6.82
CA ALA A 688 -6.69 -2.54 7.69
C ALA A 688 -5.48 -1.62 7.42
N LEU A 689 -5.20 -1.29 6.15
CA LEU A 689 -4.14 -0.35 5.79
C LEU A 689 -4.43 1.07 6.30
N ALA A 690 -5.66 1.55 6.14
CA ALA A 690 -6.07 2.86 6.64
C ALA A 690 -6.05 2.92 8.17
N ASP A 691 -6.48 1.86 8.84
CA ASP A 691 -6.47 1.73 10.30
C ASP A 691 -5.04 1.70 10.86
N ALA A 692 -4.13 0.96 10.21
CA ALA A 692 -2.72 0.94 10.60
C ALA A 692 -2.06 2.33 10.48
N LYS A 693 -2.39 3.10 9.43
CA LYS A 693 -1.93 4.49 9.29
C LYS A 693 -2.46 5.41 10.39
N LEU A 694 -3.72 5.22 10.81
CA LEU A 694 -4.29 5.95 11.94
C LEU A 694 -3.55 5.61 13.24
N ARG A 695 -3.27 4.34 13.51
CA ARG A 695 -2.50 3.93 14.70
C ARG A 695 -1.10 4.54 14.71
N ALA A 696 -0.43 4.61 13.56
CA ALA A 696 0.88 5.26 13.44
C ALA A 696 0.80 6.75 13.77
N ALA A 697 -0.23 7.45 13.27
CA ALA A 697 -0.45 8.86 13.56
C ALA A 697 -0.77 9.12 15.05
N GLN A 698 -1.62 8.29 15.65
CA GLN A 698 -1.95 8.35 17.08
C GLN A 698 -0.72 8.11 17.97
N ALA A 699 0.11 7.12 17.63
CA ALA A 699 1.36 6.86 18.32
C ALA A 699 2.37 8.03 18.14
N GLY A 700 2.36 8.67 16.97
CA GLY A 700 3.09 9.92 16.71
C GLY A 700 2.68 11.06 17.66
N VAL A 701 1.37 11.27 17.86
CA VAL A 701 0.86 12.25 18.84
C VAL A 701 1.37 11.92 20.24
N LYS A 702 1.27 10.66 20.68
CA LYS A 702 1.78 10.23 22.00
C LYS A 702 3.28 10.52 22.14
N LEU A 703 4.08 10.27 21.10
CA LEU A 703 5.52 10.55 21.11
C LEU A 703 5.80 12.05 21.29
N VAL A 704 5.10 12.92 20.55
CA VAL A 704 5.26 14.37 20.67
C VAL A 704 4.77 14.87 22.03
N GLN A 705 3.69 14.29 22.57
CA GLN A 705 3.23 14.59 23.94
C GLN A 705 4.27 14.18 24.98
N ALA A 706 4.91 13.01 24.83
CA ALA A 706 6.01 12.59 25.71
C ALA A 706 7.20 13.57 25.63
N GLN A 707 7.57 14.03 24.44
CA GLN A 707 8.58 15.08 24.26
C GLN A 707 8.17 16.40 24.92
N ALA A 708 6.90 16.80 24.82
CA ALA A 708 6.37 18.01 25.46
C ALA A 708 6.49 17.91 26.99
N LYS A 709 6.18 16.76 27.60
CA LYS A 709 6.37 16.54 29.04
C LYS A 709 7.83 16.76 29.47
N ARG A 710 8.80 16.43 28.62
CA ARG A 710 10.25 16.60 28.91
C ARG A 710 10.73 18.06 28.84
N HIS A 711 9.90 19.00 28.38
CA HIS A 711 10.21 20.44 28.43
C HIS A 711 9.99 21.04 29.81
N ALA A 712 9.21 20.38 30.67
CA ALA A 712 9.07 20.73 32.08
C ALA A 712 9.97 19.82 32.93
N LEU A 713 11.09 20.35 33.41
CA LEU A 713 11.96 19.62 34.33
C LEU A 713 11.35 19.68 35.71
N VAL A 714 10.98 18.52 36.24
CA VAL A 714 10.41 18.36 37.58
C VAL A 714 11.42 17.74 38.54
N ALA A 715 11.25 17.99 39.84
CA ALA A 715 12.04 17.36 40.89
C ALA A 715 11.76 15.85 40.95
N PRO A 716 12.76 14.96 40.79
CA PRO A 716 12.57 13.51 40.92
C PRO A 716 12.38 13.07 42.38
N LEU A 717 12.83 13.88 43.34
CA LEU A 717 12.81 13.60 44.77
C LEU A 717 12.67 14.90 45.56
N ALA A 718 12.17 14.78 46.78
CA ALA A 718 12.07 15.91 47.70
C ALA A 718 13.45 16.28 48.25
N GLY A 719 13.75 17.57 48.33
CA GLY A 719 15.04 18.06 48.84
C GLY A 719 15.17 19.58 48.77
N THR A 720 16.38 20.08 48.97
CA THR A 720 16.69 21.52 48.94
C THR A 720 17.55 21.85 47.72
N ILE A 721 17.24 22.96 47.03
CA ILE A 721 18.03 23.40 45.87
C ILE A 721 19.37 23.98 46.35
N ILE A 722 20.48 23.34 45.99
CA ILE A 722 21.83 23.78 46.39
C ILE A 722 22.61 24.45 45.25
N ALA A 723 22.23 24.21 44.00
CA ALA A 723 22.81 24.89 42.85
C ALA A 723 21.74 25.12 41.78
N ARG A 724 21.84 26.27 41.10
CA ARG A 724 21.02 26.68 39.96
C ARG A 724 21.97 27.21 38.91
N ASP A 725 22.31 26.36 37.96
CA ASP A 725 23.36 26.60 36.97
C ASP A 725 22.78 27.09 35.62
N VAL A 726 21.59 27.71 35.67
CA VAL A 726 20.86 28.20 34.51
C VAL A 726 20.07 29.47 34.81
N GLN A 727 19.86 30.29 33.79
CA GLN A 727 18.99 31.48 33.81
C GLN A 727 17.92 31.44 32.71
N ALA A 728 16.81 32.14 32.94
CA ALA A 728 15.80 32.33 31.90
C ALA A 728 16.41 33.06 30.69
N GLY A 729 16.16 32.52 29.49
CA GLY A 729 16.71 33.01 28.23
C GLY A 729 17.94 32.25 27.73
N GLU A 730 18.63 31.48 28.60
CA GLU A 730 19.81 30.70 28.22
C GLU A 730 19.45 29.45 27.40
N MET A 731 20.42 28.97 26.61
CA MET A 731 20.27 27.73 25.84
C MET A 731 20.80 26.53 26.64
N ALA A 732 19.92 25.62 27.01
CA ALA A 732 20.27 24.36 27.63
C ALA A 732 20.60 23.31 26.54
N ARG A 733 21.68 22.57 26.74
CA ARG A 733 22.07 21.43 25.88
C ARG A 733 21.58 20.13 26.52
N PRO A 734 21.27 19.08 25.74
CA PRO A 734 21.00 17.75 26.30
C PRO A 734 22.13 17.31 27.25
N GLY A 735 21.77 16.83 28.44
CA GLY A 735 22.70 16.44 29.50
C GLY A 735 23.26 17.59 30.34
N ALA A 736 22.95 18.85 30.03
CA ALA A 736 23.36 19.98 30.86
C ALA A 736 22.62 19.95 32.21
N ALA A 737 23.37 19.90 33.31
CA ALA A 737 22.82 20.03 34.66
C ALA A 737 22.33 21.47 34.87
N LEU A 738 21.04 21.63 35.13
CA LEU A 738 20.41 22.95 35.29
C LEU A 738 20.17 23.28 36.76
N VAL A 739 19.84 22.26 37.56
CA VAL A 739 19.54 22.39 38.99
C VAL A 739 20.14 21.22 39.75
N THR A 740 20.69 21.46 40.94
CA THR A 740 21.14 20.39 41.84
C THR A 740 20.28 20.39 43.10
N ILE A 741 19.65 19.24 43.38
CA ILE A 741 18.85 19.00 44.58
C ILE A 741 19.69 18.20 45.57
N ALA A 742 19.70 18.61 46.84
CA ALA A 742 20.29 17.86 47.92
C ALA A 742 19.21 17.33 48.87
N ASP A 743 19.23 16.03 49.19
CA ASP A 743 18.42 15.53 50.30
C ASP A 743 19.06 15.96 51.62
N THR A 744 18.41 16.90 52.32
CA THR A 744 18.88 17.48 53.58
C THR A 744 18.29 16.78 54.80
N ARG A 745 17.36 15.82 54.61
CA ARG A 745 16.74 15.05 55.70
C ARG A 745 17.65 13.97 56.24
N GLU A 746 18.63 13.55 55.45
CA GLU A 746 19.62 12.54 55.80
C GLU A 746 20.98 12.97 55.25
N LEU A 747 21.95 13.18 56.14
CA LEU A 747 23.32 13.54 55.77
C LEU A 747 24.23 12.32 55.89
N GLU A 748 25.29 12.30 55.11
CA GLU A 748 26.32 11.26 55.16
C GLU A 748 27.66 11.89 55.53
N MET A 749 28.49 11.12 56.24
CA MET A 749 29.85 11.51 56.53
C MET A 749 30.78 10.35 56.21
N MET A 750 31.78 10.62 55.38
CA MET A 750 32.87 9.67 55.17
C MET A 750 33.93 9.90 56.23
N VAL A 751 34.24 8.85 56.97
CA VAL A 751 35.36 8.82 57.93
C VAL A 751 36.36 7.76 57.50
N TYR A 752 37.63 8.11 57.61
CA TYR A 752 38.73 7.25 57.18
C TYR A 752 39.31 6.54 58.39
N ILE A 753 39.08 5.23 58.47
CA ILE A 753 39.48 4.42 59.62
C ILE A 753 40.73 3.61 59.26
N PRO A 754 41.82 3.72 60.05
CA PRO A 754 43.02 2.90 59.85
C PRO A 754 42.72 1.40 59.92
N ILE A 755 43.43 0.59 59.14
CA ILE A 755 43.22 -0.87 59.06
C ILE A 755 43.31 -1.58 60.42
N GLN A 756 44.10 -1.09 61.38
CA GLN A 756 44.15 -1.68 62.74
C GLN A 756 42.81 -1.58 63.48
N GLN A 757 42.01 -0.58 63.14
CA GLN A 757 40.79 -0.21 63.85
C GLN A 757 39.52 -0.57 63.06
N ILE A 758 39.64 -0.97 61.79
CA ILE A 758 38.48 -1.27 60.93
C ILE A 758 37.64 -2.44 61.44
N SER A 759 38.26 -3.40 62.12
CA SER A 759 37.59 -4.57 62.71
C SER A 759 36.64 -4.20 63.87
N ALA A 760 36.78 -3.00 64.43
CA ALA A 760 35.84 -2.44 65.40
C ALA A 760 34.61 -1.80 64.76
N ALA A 761 34.65 -1.49 63.45
CA ALA A 761 33.53 -0.92 62.70
C ALA A 761 32.67 -2.03 62.07
N ARG A 762 31.35 -1.98 62.27
CA ARG A 762 30.39 -2.90 61.64
C ARG A 762 29.30 -2.12 60.91
N VAL A 763 28.93 -2.57 59.72
CA VAL A 763 27.71 -2.08 59.06
C VAL A 763 26.54 -2.31 60.00
N GLY A 764 25.79 -1.26 60.29
CA GLY A 764 24.68 -1.28 61.23
C GLY A 764 24.98 -0.68 62.60
N GLN A 765 26.24 -0.46 62.95
CA GLN A 765 26.66 0.04 64.26
C GLN A 765 26.19 1.47 64.52
N ALA A 766 25.80 1.75 65.76
CA ALA A 766 25.43 3.10 66.18
C ALA A 766 26.66 4.01 66.24
N ALA A 767 26.49 5.25 65.81
CA ALA A 767 27.50 6.28 65.86
C ALA A 767 26.89 7.56 66.43
N GLN A 768 27.73 8.41 67.01
CA GLN A 768 27.35 9.73 67.50
C GLN A 768 28.13 10.79 66.74
N ILE A 769 27.44 11.79 66.20
CA ILE A 769 28.07 12.92 65.51
C ILE A 769 28.06 14.16 66.41
N LYS A 770 29.20 14.83 66.48
CA LYS A 770 29.36 16.16 67.07
C LYS A 770 29.95 17.09 66.04
N THR A 771 29.44 18.32 65.94
CA THR A 771 30.05 19.35 65.09
C THR A 771 30.46 20.55 65.93
N PRO A 772 31.64 21.15 65.70
CA PRO A 772 32.07 22.37 66.39
C PRO A 772 31.10 23.54 66.19
N THR A 773 30.32 23.52 65.11
CA THR A 773 29.36 24.60 64.78
C THR A 773 28.07 24.55 65.59
N LEU A 774 27.76 23.42 66.25
CA LEU A 774 26.61 23.25 67.15
C LEU A 774 27.10 22.65 68.49
N PRO A 775 27.82 23.44 69.30
CA PRO A 775 28.44 22.93 70.53
C PRO A 775 27.39 22.37 71.51
N GLY A 776 27.64 21.16 72.02
CA GLY A 776 26.81 20.48 73.02
C GLY A 776 25.68 19.59 72.47
N LYS A 777 25.41 19.60 71.17
CA LYS A 777 24.42 18.70 70.55
C LYS A 777 25.09 17.42 70.03
N ILE A 778 24.46 16.28 70.28
CA ILE A 778 24.90 14.97 69.80
C ILE A 778 23.81 14.45 68.87
N PHE A 779 24.19 14.10 67.65
CA PHE A 779 23.27 13.54 66.65
C PHE A 779 23.48 12.04 66.56
N ALA A 780 22.40 11.28 66.67
CA ALA A 780 22.44 9.83 66.46
C ALA A 780 22.70 9.55 64.97
N ALA A 781 23.58 8.59 64.72
CA ALA A 781 23.96 8.19 63.38
C ALA A 781 24.22 6.68 63.33
N LYS A 782 24.42 6.16 62.12
CA LYS A 782 24.62 4.73 61.90
C LYS A 782 25.65 4.49 60.82
N VAL A 783 26.52 3.52 61.01
CA VAL A 783 27.43 3.05 59.96
C VAL A 783 26.60 2.33 58.89
N THR A 784 26.58 2.84 57.67
CA THR A 784 25.77 2.29 56.57
C THR A 784 26.61 1.58 55.52
N PHE A 785 27.88 1.94 55.39
CA PHE A 785 28.78 1.32 54.45
C PHE A 785 30.21 1.29 54.98
N ILE A 786 30.91 0.21 54.71
CA ILE A 786 32.35 0.06 54.94
C ILE A 786 32.94 -0.34 53.60
N ALA A 787 33.89 0.45 53.09
CA ALA A 787 34.55 0.17 51.83
C ALA A 787 35.18 -1.22 51.87
N SER A 788 34.97 -2.00 50.81
CA SER A 788 35.60 -3.33 50.70
C SER A 788 37.07 -3.22 50.35
N GLU A 789 37.52 -2.08 49.83
CA GLU A 789 38.93 -1.79 49.52
C GLU A 789 39.40 -0.51 50.24
N SER A 790 40.71 -0.40 50.46
CA SER A 790 41.34 0.82 50.99
C SER A 790 41.23 1.99 50.00
N GLU A 791 40.89 3.18 50.51
CA GLU A 791 40.76 4.42 49.72
C GLU A 791 42.10 5.13 49.52
N PHE A 792 43.03 4.92 50.47
CA PHE A 792 44.42 5.38 50.37
C PHE A 792 45.36 4.17 50.49
N LYS A 793 45.97 3.80 49.37
CA LYS A 793 47.02 2.78 49.30
C LYS A 793 48.34 3.54 49.07
N PRO A 794 49.28 3.58 50.03
CA PRO A 794 50.64 4.01 49.75
C PRO A 794 51.17 3.24 48.54
N ALA A 795 51.97 3.87 47.68
CA ALA A 795 52.43 3.26 46.43
C ALA A 795 53.09 1.88 46.63
N ASN A 796 53.65 1.63 47.82
CA ASN A 796 54.17 0.34 48.25
C ASN A 796 53.94 0.10 49.74
N ILE A 797 53.78 -1.16 50.14
CA ILE A 797 53.72 -1.58 51.54
C ILE A 797 54.72 -2.71 51.74
N TYR A 798 55.86 -2.38 52.32
CA TYR A 798 57.01 -3.25 52.57
C TYR A 798 56.98 -3.88 53.96
N ASN A 799 56.31 -3.25 54.93
CA ASN A 799 56.32 -3.65 56.34
C ASN A 799 54.98 -3.37 57.06
N SER A 800 54.86 -3.79 58.32
CA SER A 800 53.65 -3.61 59.14
C SER A 800 53.35 -2.15 59.49
N GLN A 801 54.33 -1.25 59.44
CA GLN A 801 54.13 0.19 59.67
C GLN A 801 53.48 0.87 58.47
N GLU A 802 53.91 0.56 57.24
CA GLU A 802 53.29 1.12 56.03
C GLU A 802 51.86 0.58 55.82
N ARG A 803 51.56 -0.63 56.33
CA ARG A 803 50.17 -1.12 56.45
C ARG A 803 49.30 -0.22 57.35
N SER A 804 49.87 0.40 58.39
CA SER A 804 49.12 1.26 59.32
C SER A 804 48.68 2.59 58.76
N GLU A 805 49.24 2.99 57.63
CA GLU A 805 48.82 4.19 56.89
C GLU A 805 47.62 3.92 55.98
N MET A 806 47.19 2.66 55.84
CA MET A 806 46.00 2.30 55.08
C MET A 806 44.74 2.72 55.82
N VAL A 807 43.88 3.46 55.13
CA VAL A 807 42.57 3.86 55.65
C VAL A 807 41.44 3.33 54.77
N PHE A 808 40.41 2.82 55.43
CA PHE A 808 39.18 2.39 54.81
C PHE A 808 38.12 3.47 55.01
N ALA A 809 37.42 3.84 53.95
CA ALA A 809 36.29 4.74 54.09
C ALA A 809 35.12 4.01 54.73
N VAL A 810 34.61 4.62 55.79
CA VAL A 810 33.39 4.20 56.48
C VAL A 810 32.39 5.33 56.35
N ARG A 811 31.22 5.01 55.81
CA ARG A 811 30.12 5.96 55.66
C ARG A 811 29.22 5.86 56.86
N VAL A 812 28.98 7.01 57.47
CA VAL A 812 28.08 7.19 58.59
C VAL A 812 26.92 8.04 58.14
N THR A 813 25.71 7.52 58.27
CA THR A 813 24.48 8.20 57.86
C THR A 813 23.74 8.74 59.06
N ILE A 814 23.23 9.97 58.93
CA ILE A 814 22.81 10.84 60.04
C ILE A 814 21.42 11.38 59.70
N PRO A 815 20.36 10.91 60.38
CA PRO A 815 19.04 11.50 60.27
C PRO A 815 19.06 12.96 60.74
N ASN A 816 18.61 13.87 59.89
CA ASN A 816 18.57 15.31 60.12
C ASN A 816 17.12 15.83 60.20
N ALA A 817 16.30 15.19 61.04
CA ALA A 817 14.87 15.50 61.15
C ALA A 817 14.59 16.94 61.62
N SER A 818 15.52 17.56 62.35
CA SER A 818 15.41 18.96 62.80
C SER A 818 15.89 19.98 61.77
N GLY A 819 16.57 19.55 60.69
CA GLY A 819 17.13 20.44 59.66
C GLY A 819 18.30 21.32 60.13
N GLU A 820 18.80 21.10 61.34
CA GLU A 820 19.84 21.94 61.95
C GLU A 820 21.24 21.67 61.37
N LEU A 821 21.51 20.45 60.91
CA LEU A 821 22.77 20.11 60.27
C LEU A 821 22.76 20.53 58.80
N LYS A 822 23.85 21.17 58.36
CA LYS A 822 24.06 21.58 56.96
C LYS A 822 25.21 20.79 56.34
N ALA A 823 25.09 20.51 55.04
CA ALA A 823 26.19 19.94 54.26
C ALA A 823 27.37 20.92 54.19
N GLY A 824 28.60 20.38 54.16
CA GLY A 824 29.86 21.11 54.19
C GLY A 824 30.42 21.37 55.60
N LEU A 825 29.66 21.07 56.67
CA LEU A 825 30.14 21.26 58.03
C LEU A 825 31.14 20.16 58.42
N PRO A 826 32.29 20.49 59.03
CA PRO A 826 33.14 19.50 59.66
C PRO A 826 32.44 18.92 60.89
N ALA A 827 32.55 17.61 61.07
CA ALA A 827 31.99 16.91 62.21
C ALA A 827 32.85 15.70 62.59
N ASP A 828 32.75 15.29 63.85
CA ASP A 828 33.43 14.15 64.42
C ASP A 828 32.42 13.02 64.66
N ALA A 829 32.66 11.85 64.09
CA ALA A 829 31.91 10.63 64.36
C ALA A 829 32.61 9.82 65.44
N THR A 830 31.89 9.53 66.50
CA THR A 830 32.27 8.55 67.50
C THR A 830 31.52 7.24 67.24
N LEU A 831 32.23 6.15 66.94
CA LEU A 831 31.63 4.81 66.80
C LEU A 831 31.42 4.18 68.19
N GLN A 832 30.26 3.54 68.41
CA GLN A 832 29.87 2.98 69.72
C GLN A 832 30.06 1.47 69.85
#